data_AF-A0A938KP32-F1
#
_entry.id   AF-A0A938KP32-F1
#
_cell.length_a   1.000
_cell.length_b   1.000
_cell.length_c   1.000
_cell.angle_alpha   90.00
_cell.angle_beta   90.00
_cell.angle_gamma   90.00
#
_symmetry.space_group_name_H-M   'P 1'
#
loop_
_entity.id
_entity.type
_entity.pdbx_description
1 polymer ?
#
loop_
_entity_poly.entity_id
_entity_poly.type
_entity_poly.pdbx_seq_one_letter_code
_entity_poly.pdbx_strand_id
1 'polypeptide(L)'
;MSYHNSFSSRDTLAVDGRSYTYYRLGALSTLPGNTVARLPFSLRILLENLLRNEDGGFVKRADIEALARWDVTKPVDQEIAFRTARVLLQDFTGVPCVVDLAAMRDAIATLGGDPARINPLQPVDLVIDHSVQVDEYGTEAAMLLNTQLEYERNGERYQFLRWGGTALRNFRVVPPGTGICHQVNLEYLAQVAFVGEEDGTPTVYCDSLVGTDSHTTMINGLGVLGWGVGGIEAEAAMLGQPVSMLIPEVVGFKLTGKLPLGATATDLVLTCTEMLRKKKVVGKFVEYHGPGLDGLALADRATIANMAPEYGATMGFFPVDEETLKYLRLSGRSEHQIKLVEAYTKAQGLFRTAETPDPVFTDTLELDLSTVVPSLAGPKRPQDRIALTQMKPTYADAFKAEKERVAQAAAAKSGGAATAVDLTPAAVKTTHRGSEFELHDGAVVIAAITSCTNTSNPSVMLAAGLLAQKAVAAGLTSKPWVKTSLAPGSKVVRDYFGRAGVQPALDALGFQIVGYGCTTCIGNSGPLPETISKAIDHGKLTVAAVLSGNRNFEGRVNPQTRFNYLASPPLVVAYALAGRADIDFDKEPIGVGAKGPVFLRDIWPTTQEVENTVLRAVKREQFEKEYADVFGGDAEWKAIKAPTGDRYVWDDASTYVKHPPYFEGMTMTPPGVQPIAKARVLGMFADSITTDHISPAGSIAEKSPAGQWLASLGVAKKDFNSYGARRGNHEVMMRGTFANIRLKNELTPGMEGWWTRTAEGAEPTSFYEASIAYQQAGTPLVIIAGKEYGTGSSRDWAAKGTMLLGVRAVIAESFERIHRSNLVGMGVLPLEFAAGETRQSLGLTGFETLTIEGLSDTMAPRATLTVKAVGAKGTFTFQVRSRIDTPEELNYYRHGGILQYVLRQLAGGR
;
A
#
# COMPACT_ATOMS: atom_id res chain seq x y z
N MET A 1 20.72 -7.51 -25.42
CA MET A 1 19.85 -8.53 -26.04
C MET A 1 19.44 -8.01 -27.41
N SER A 2 19.35 -8.84 -28.46
CA SER A 2 18.83 -8.36 -29.74
C SER A 2 17.31 -8.37 -29.69
N TYR A 3 16.68 -7.19 -29.75
CA TYR A 3 15.22 -7.10 -29.83
C TYR A 3 14.76 -7.64 -31.19
N HIS A 4 13.90 -8.66 -31.16
CA HIS A 4 13.28 -9.17 -32.36
C HIS A 4 12.16 -8.23 -32.80
N ASN A 5 12.05 -7.98 -34.10
CA ASN A 5 10.98 -7.18 -34.69
C ASN A 5 10.10 -8.09 -35.57
N SER A 6 9.60 -9.19 -35.01
CA SER A 6 9.00 -10.28 -35.82
C SER A 6 7.66 -9.89 -36.48
N PHE A 7 7.07 -8.77 -36.06
CA PHE A 7 5.84 -8.21 -36.61
C PHE A 7 6.07 -6.95 -37.48
N SER A 8 7.33 -6.55 -37.71
CA SER A 8 7.66 -5.30 -38.42
C SER A 8 6.94 -4.08 -37.80
N SER A 9 6.93 -4.03 -36.48
CA SER A 9 6.25 -3.03 -35.66
C SER A 9 7.11 -1.80 -35.36
N ARG A 10 8.44 -1.91 -35.44
CA ARG A 10 9.34 -0.77 -35.31
C ARG A 10 9.07 0.28 -36.40
N ASP A 11 8.79 1.51 -35.98
CA ASP A 11 8.49 2.65 -36.86
C ASP A 11 8.99 3.97 -36.23
N THR A 12 8.88 5.10 -36.95
CA THR A 12 9.33 6.42 -36.50
C THR A 12 8.16 7.35 -36.22
N LEU A 13 8.16 7.99 -35.06
CA LEU A 13 7.22 9.04 -34.67
C LEU A 13 7.95 10.39 -34.62
N ALA A 14 7.51 11.35 -35.44
CA ALA A 14 8.05 12.71 -35.43
C ALA A 14 7.16 13.65 -34.62
N VAL A 15 7.74 14.33 -33.62
CA VAL A 15 7.05 15.28 -32.74
C VAL A 15 7.94 16.49 -32.49
N ASP A 16 7.45 17.68 -32.81
CA ASP A 16 8.14 18.97 -32.55
C ASP A 16 9.58 19.02 -33.08
N GLY A 17 9.80 18.46 -34.28
CA GLY A 17 11.12 18.39 -34.92
C GLY A 17 12.07 17.32 -34.34
N ARG A 18 11.61 16.49 -33.40
CA ARG A 18 12.35 15.33 -32.87
C ARG A 18 11.77 14.03 -33.42
N SER A 19 12.63 13.06 -33.71
CA SER A 19 12.23 11.73 -34.16
C SER A 19 12.45 10.70 -33.07
N TYR A 20 11.47 9.84 -32.86
CA TYR A 20 11.49 8.75 -31.89
C TYR A 20 11.24 7.42 -32.59
N THR A 21 11.95 6.37 -32.19
CA THR A 21 11.54 5.01 -32.52
C THR A 21 10.34 4.64 -31.63
N TYR A 22 9.37 3.92 -32.18
CA TYR A 22 8.30 3.29 -31.40
C TYR A 22 7.84 1.98 -32.03
N TYR A 23 7.16 1.14 -31.26
CA TYR A 23 6.64 -0.16 -31.71
C TYR A 23 5.12 -0.08 -31.88
N ARG A 24 4.67 0.10 -33.12
CA ARG A 24 3.26 0.40 -33.44
C ARG A 24 2.35 -0.82 -33.25
N LEU A 25 1.34 -0.69 -32.38
CA LEU A 25 0.30 -1.71 -32.21
C LEU A 25 -0.46 -2.01 -33.50
N GLY A 26 -0.59 -1.00 -34.39
CA GLY A 26 -1.21 -1.15 -35.69
C GLY A 26 -0.55 -2.19 -36.60
N ALA A 27 0.70 -2.60 -36.34
CA ALA A 27 1.36 -3.69 -37.07
C ALA A 27 0.66 -5.05 -36.86
N LEU A 28 -0.05 -5.22 -35.75
CA LEU A 28 -0.80 -6.44 -35.44
C LEU A 28 -2.14 -6.53 -36.16
N SER A 29 -2.57 -5.46 -36.85
CA SER A 29 -3.83 -5.46 -37.63
C SER A 29 -3.83 -6.49 -38.76
N THR A 30 -2.66 -6.86 -39.29
CA THR A 30 -2.51 -7.89 -40.32
C THR A 30 -2.51 -9.31 -39.76
N LEU A 31 -2.49 -9.48 -38.44
CA LEU A 31 -2.54 -10.79 -37.79
C LEU A 31 -3.97 -11.38 -37.93
N PRO A 32 -4.16 -12.54 -38.57
CA PRO A 32 -5.48 -13.15 -38.68
C PRO A 32 -6.11 -13.41 -37.30
N GLY A 33 -7.38 -13.03 -37.15
CA GLY A 33 -8.14 -13.22 -35.91
C GLY A 33 -7.77 -12.28 -34.76
N ASN A 34 -7.04 -11.19 -35.02
CA ASN A 34 -6.70 -10.23 -33.97
C ASN A 34 -7.94 -9.51 -33.41
N THR A 35 -7.84 -9.11 -32.14
CA THR A 35 -8.89 -8.41 -31.38
C THR A 35 -8.42 -7.07 -30.84
N VAL A 36 -7.22 -6.61 -31.24
CA VAL A 36 -6.48 -5.47 -30.64
C VAL A 36 -7.34 -4.21 -30.48
N ALA A 37 -8.10 -3.82 -31.51
CA ALA A 37 -8.92 -2.61 -31.48
C ALA A 37 -10.10 -2.65 -30.47
N ARG A 38 -10.43 -3.85 -29.96
CA ARG A 38 -11.50 -4.07 -28.97
C ARG A 38 -10.95 -4.39 -27.57
N LEU A 39 -9.65 -4.58 -27.43
CA LEU A 39 -9.02 -4.81 -26.13
C LEU A 39 -9.21 -3.58 -25.22
N PRO A 40 -9.40 -3.77 -23.90
CA PRO A 40 -9.21 -2.73 -22.90
C PRO A 40 -7.88 -1.99 -23.08
N PHE A 41 -7.85 -0.70 -22.77
CA PHE A 41 -6.66 0.13 -22.92
C PHE A 41 -5.48 -0.40 -22.10
N SER A 42 -5.77 -0.89 -20.89
CA SER A 42 -4.80 -1.56 -20.01
C SER A 42 -4.12 -2.76 -20.69
N LEU A 43 -4.85 -3.58 -21.44
CA LEU A 43 -4.28 -4.71 -22.18
C LEU A 43 -3.52 -4.28 -23.43
N ARG A 44 -3.91 -3.16 -24.08
CA ARG A 44 -3.14 -2.60 -25.19
C ARG A 44 -1.77 -2.12 -24.73
N ILE A 45 -1.66 -1.58 -23.52
CA ILE A 45 -0.37 -1.22 -22.91
C ILE A 45 0.47 -2.46 -22.64
N LEU A 46 -0.12 -3.54 -22.11
CA LEU A 46 0.59 -4.83 -21.96
C LEU A 46 1.04 -5.37 -23.33
N LEU A 47 0.21 -5.25 -24.36
CA LEU A 47 0.55 -5.69 -25.71
C LEU A 47 1.68 -4.88 -26.34
N GLU A 48 1.70 -3.55 -26.14
CA GLU A 48 2.83 -2.70 -26.55
C GLU A 48 4.11 -3.12 -25.84
N ASN A 49 4.01 -3.41 -24.54
CA ASN A 49 5.14 -3.89 -23.74
C ASN A 49 5.72 -5.20 -24.28
N LEU A 50 4.87 -6.19 -24.56
CA LEU A 50 5.32 -7.47 -25.14
C LEU A 50 5.92 -7.25 -26.53
N LEU A 51 5.28 -6.43 -27.36
CA LEU A 51 5.72 -6.18 -28.74
C LEU A 51 7.10 -5.53 -28.80
N ARG A 52 7.39 -4.57 -27.91
CA ARG A 52 8.68 -3.90 -27.84
C ARG A 52 9.78 -4.76 -27.21
N ASN A 53 9.43 -5.68 -26.32
CA ASN A 53 10.39 -6.46 -25.54
C ASN A 53 10.55 -7.90 -26.05
N GLU A 54 10.16 -8.20 -27.29
CA GLU A 54 10.35 -9.53 -27.89
C GLU A 54 11.85 -9.90 -27.91
N ASP A 55 12.22 -10.91 -27.12
CA ASP A 55 13.62 -11.35 -26.95
C ASP A 55 13.81 -12.86 -27.22
N GLY A 56 12.72 -13.58 -27.51
CA GLY A 56 12.71 -15.02 -27.76
C GLY A 56 12.95 -15.88 -26.50
N GLY A 57 13.27 -15.25 -25.37
CA GLY A 57 13.49 -15.87 -24.08
C GLY A 57 12.30 -15.67 -23.15
N PHE A 58 12.22 -14.49 -22.53
CA PHE A 58 11.13 -14.10 -21.64
C PHE A 58 9.87 -13.73 -22.42
N VAL A 59 10.02 -13.00 -23.51
CA VAL A 59 8.90 -12.61 -24.38
C VAL A 59 9.09 -13.26 -25.73
N LYS A 60 8.20 -14.20 -26.03
CA LYS A 60 8.18 -14.94 -27.29
C LYS A 60 7.11 -14.37 -28.20
N ARG A 61 7.28 -14.56 -29.51
CA ARG A 61 6.26 -14.27 -30.52
C ARG A 61 4.88 -14.82 -30.13
N ALA A 62 4.83 -16.04 -29.58
CA ALA A 62 3.60 -16.71 -29.18
C ALA A 62 2.85 -15.95 -28.08
N ASP A 63 3.56 -15.30 -27.16
CA ASP A 63 2.95 -14.53 -26.06
C ASP A 63 2.24 -13.28 -26.61
N ILE A 64 2.87 -12.62 -27.60
CA ILE A 64 2.30 -11.48 -28.33
C ILE A 64 1.05 -11.91 -29.11
N GLU A 65 1.12 -13.02 -29.86
CA GLU A 65 -0.03 -13.53 -30.62
C GLU A 65 -1.18 -13.96 -29.70
N ALA A 66 -0.87 -14.55 -28.55
CA ALA A 66 -1.87 -14.99 -27.57
C ALA A 66 -2.70 -13.79 -27.06
N LEU A 67 -2.05 -12.69 -26.64
CA LEU A 67 -2.76 -11.51 -26.20
C LEU A 67 -3.45 -10.78 -27.37
N ALA A 68 -2.81 -10.67 -28.53
CA ALA A 68 -3.37 -9.97 -29.69
C ALA A 68 -4.62 -10.63 -30.30
N ARG A 69 -4.78 -11.96 -30.14
CA ARG A 69 -5.95 -12.73 -30.58
C ARG A 69 -6.94 -13.03 -29.46
N TRP A 70 -6.65 -12.60 -28.22
CA TRP A 70 -7.44 -13.01 -27.08
C TRP A 70 -8.89 -12.49 -27.17
N ASP A 71 -9.83 -13.41 -26.98
CA ASP A 71 -11.23 -13.09 -26.71
C ASP A 71 -11.37 -12.86 -25.21
N VAL A 72 -11.35 -11.58 -24.81
CA VAL A 72 -11.41 -11.10 -23.42
C VAL A 72 -12.63 -11.59 -22.63
N THR A 73 -13.67 -12.11 -23.31
CA THR A 73 -14.86 -12.70 -22.68
C THR A 73 -14.64 -14.15 -22.21
N LYS A 74 -13.50 -14.74 -22.56
CA LYS A 74 -13.13 -16.11 -22.18
C LYS A 74 -11.89 -16.09 -21.29
N PRO A 75 -11.92 -16.77 -20.14
CA PRO A 75 -10.75 -16.85 -19.27
C PRO A 75 -9.60 -17.54 -20.00
N VAL A 76 -8.37 -17.11 -19.71
CA VAL A 76 -7.15 -17.71 -20.25
C VAL A 76 -6.11 -17.81 -19.14
N ASP A 77 -5.49 -18.98 -19.00
CA ASP A 77 -4.36 -19.20 -18.11
C ASP A 77 -3.05 -19.11 -18.92
N GLN A 78 -2.83 -17.97 -19.58
CA GLN A 78 -1.61 -17.70 -20.36
C GLN A 78 -0.67 -16.79 -19.56
N GLU A 79 0.56 -17.25 -19.36
CA GLU A 79 1.64 -16.43 -18.78
C GLU A 79 2.17 -15.42 -19.80
N ILE A 80 2.48 -14.22 -19.30
CA ILE A 80 3.19 -13.16 -20.02
C ILE A 80 4.26 -12.55 -19.11
N ALA A 81 5.29 -11.96 -19.74
CA ALA A 81 6.40 -11.31 -19.07
C ALA A 81 6.32 -9.78 -19.28
N PHE A 82 6.10 -9.02 -18.21
CA PHE A 82 5.92 -7.58 -18.26
C PHE A 82 7.17 -6.83 -17.78
N ARG A 83 7.78 -6.01 -18.63
CA ARG A 83 8.96 -5.18 -18.27
C ARG A 83 8.54 -3.76 -17.96
N THR A 84 8.71 -3.32 -16.72
CA THR A 84 8.34 -1.97 -16.29
C THR A 84 9.27 -0.90 -16.84
N ALA A 85 8.75 0.30 -17.15
CA ALA A 85 9.57 1.44 -17.55
C ALA A 85 10.44 1.99 -16.41
N ARG A 86 9.95 1.92 -15.17
CA ARG A 86 10.62 2.43 -13.96
C ARG A 86 10.10 1.74 -12.69
N VAL A 87 10.75 1.99 -11.56
CA VAL A 87 10.34 1.50 -10.24
C VAL A 87 10.19 2.65 -9.25
N LEU A 88 9.15 2.62 -8.41
CA LEU A 88 8.95 3.60 -7.34
C LEU A 88 9.13 2.97 -5.96
N LEU A 89 9.89 3.64 -5.09
CA LEU A 89 10.12 3.22 -3.70
C LEU A 89 9.70 4.33 -2.74
N GLN A 90 9.41 3.92 -1.50
CA GLN A 90 9.29 4.80 -0.34
C GLN A 90 10.22 4.30 0.78
N ASP A 91 10.63 5.13 1.74
CA ASP A 91 11.74 4.80 2.65
C ASP A 91 11.55 3.56 3.56
N PHE A 92 10.34 3.22 4.00
CA PHE A 92 10.09 2.00 4.78
C PHE A 92 10.30 0.71 3.97
N THR A 93 10.13 0.71 2.65
CA THR A 93 10.43 -0.47 1.79
C THR A 93 11.69 -0.28 0.98
N GLY A 94 12.12 0.96 0.76
CA GLY A 94 13.34 1.30 0.05
C GLY A 94 14.60 1.01 0.87
N VAL A 95 14.57 1.21 2.19
CA VAL A 95 15.69 0.78 3.06
C VAL A 95 15.95 -0.72 2.91
N PRO A 96 15.00 -1.65 3.12
CA PRO A 96 15.27 -3.06 2.92
C PRO A 96 15.64 -3.39 1.46
N CYS A 97 15.10 -2.71 0.44
CA CYS A 97 15.55 -2.94 -0.94
C CYS A 97 17.03 -2.59 -1.14
N VAL A 98 17.49 -1.47 -0.60
CA VAL A 98 18.89 -1.06 -0.70
C VAL A 98 19.79 -2.00 0.15
N VAL A 99 19.29 -2.53 1.27
CA VAL A 99 19.98 -3.59 2.06
C VAL A 99 20.13 -4.86 1.24
N ASP A 100 19.08 -5.30 0.55
CA ASP A 100 19.11 -6.51 -0.26
C ASP A 100 20.08 -6.36 -1.43
N LEU A 101 20.07 -5.21 -2.12
CA LEU A 101 21.05 -4.92 -3.18
C LEU A 101 22.49 -4.87 -2.65
N ALA A 102 22.71 -4.30 -1.46
CA ALA A 102 24.02 -4.29 -0.82
C ALA A 102 24.49 -5.72 -0.46
N ALA A 103 23.61 -6.55 0.11
CA ALA A 103 23.89 -7.94 0.42
C ALA A 103 24.13 -8.79 -0.85
N MET A 104 23.39 -8.53 -1.92
CA MET A 104 23.62 -9.16 -3.22
C MET A 104 24.98 -8.79 -3.81
N ARG A 105 25.48 -7.56 -3.61
CA ARG A 105 26.85 -7.16 -4.01
C ARG A 105 27.92 -7.97 -3.28
N ASP A 106 27.70 -8.26 -2.00
CA ASP A 106 28.61 -9.11 -1.22
C ASP A 106 28.52 -10.59 -1.65
N ALA A 107 27.30 -11.06 -1.89
CA ALA A 107 27.05 -12.44 -2.29
C ALA A 107 27.59 -12.75 -3.70
N ILE A 108 27.40 -11.86 -4.68
CA ILE A 108 27.96 -12.06 -6.04
C ILE A 108 29.49 -12.06 -6.02
N ALA A 109 30.11 -11.22 -5.18
CA ALA A 109 31.57 -11.21 -4.99
C ALA A 109 32.06 -12.56 -4.47
N THR A 110 31.34 -13.13 -3.49
CA THR A 110 31.65 -14.44 -2.90
C THR A 110 31.50 -15.57 -3.93
N LEU A 111 30.56 -15.43 -4.87
CA LEU A 111 30.37 -16.35 -6.00
C LEU A 111 31.38 -16.12 -7.16
N GLY A 112 32.28 -15.14 -7.04
CA GLY A 112 33.29 -14.81 -8.05
C GLY A 112 32.80 -13.92 -9.21
N GLY A 113 31.62 -13.32 -9.10
CA GLY A 113 31.09 -12.36 -10.07
C GLY A 113 31.39 -10.90 -9.72
N ASP A 114 31.09 -9.99 -10.65
CA ASP A 114 31.30 -8.55 -10.48
C ASP A 114 30.15 -7.87 -9.69
N PRO A 115 30.42 -7.26 -8.52
CA PRO A 115 29.44 -6.52 -7.73
C PRO A 115 28.74 -5.38 -8.50
N ALA A 116 29.41 -4.75 -9.47
CA ALA A 116 28.85 -3.63 -10.22
C ALA A 116 27.68 -4.02 -11.14
N ARG A 117 27.46 -5.33 -11.33
CA ARG A 117 26.29 -5.89 -12.03
C ARG A 117 25.03 -5.89 -11.19
N ILE A 118 25.15 -5.83 -9.86
CA ILE A 118 24.02 -5.58 -8.98
C ILE A 118 23.75 -4.07 -9.01
N ASN A 119 22.94 -3.67 -9.98
CA ASN A 119 22.57 -2.29 -10.20
C ASN A 119 21.22 -2.19 -10.91
N PRO A 120 20.35 -1.22 -10.56
CA PRO A 120 19.15 -0.96 -11.33
C PRO A 120 19.42 -0.68 -12.82
N LEU A 121 18.73 -1.39 -13.70
CA LEU A 121 18.80 -1.24 -15.15
C LEU A 121 17.82 -0.18 -15.69
N GLN A 122 16.73 0.03 -14.96
CA GLN A 122 15.75 1.10 -15.23
C GLN A 122 15.79 2.18 -14.14
N PRO A 123 15.21 3.37 -14.39
CA PRO A 123 15.07 4.40 -13.38
C PRO A 123 14.34 3.91 -12.13
N VAL A 124 14.90 4.24 -10.97
CA VAL A 124 14.34 3.98 -9.64
C VAL A 124 14.26 5.29 -8.88
N ASP A 125 13.07 5.63 -8.43
CA ASP A 125 12.83 6.82 -7.62
C ASP A 125 12.39 6.40 -6.23
N LEU A 126 13.18 6.74 -5.20
CA LEU A 126 12.82 6.55 -3.80
C LEU A 126 12.39 7.89 -3.20
N VAL A 127 11.20 7.95 -2.61
CA VAL A 127 10.71 9.14 -1.89
C VAL A 127 10.68 8.88 -0.39
N ILE A 128 11.30 9.76 0.40
CA ILE A 128 11.30 9.65 1.86
C ILE A 128 10.06 10.38 2.42
N ASP A 129 9.05 9.62 2.85
CA ASP A 129 7.73 10.13 3.26
C ASP A 129 7.08 9.34 4.41
N HIS A 130 7.64 8.19 4.82
CA HIS A 130 7.14 7.33 5.91
C HIS A 130 7.84 7.57 7.25
N SER A 131 8.78 8.51 7.31
CA SER A 131 9.62 8.74 8.49
C SER A 131 9.03 9.76 9.49
N VAL A 132 8.44 10.84 9.00
CA VAL A 132 7.80 11.87 9.84
C VAL A 132 6.61 11.30 10.63
N GLN A 133 6.51 11.72 11.89
CA GLN A 133 5.42 11.38 12.80
C GLN A 133 4.78 12.67 13.35
N VAL A 134 3.51 12.58 13.73
CA VAL A 134 2.79 13.71 14.34
C VAL A 134 3.05 13.73 15.85
N ASP A 135 4.28 14.04 16.26
CA ASP A 135 4.64 14.17 17.68
C ASP A 135 4.02 15.43 18.29
N GLU A 136 4.24 16.57 17.66
CA GLU A 136 3.61 17.86 17.95
C GLU A 136 2.49 18.18 16.94
N TYR A 137 1.44 18.86 17.39
CA TYR A 137 0.25 19.15 16.60
C TYR A 137 -0.50 20.39 17.09
N GLY A 138 -1.33 20.99 16.23
CA GLY A 138 -2.23 22.06 16.66
C GLY A 138 -1.52 23.35 17.11
N THR A 139 -0.26 23.56 16.69
CA THR A 139 0.60 24.70 17.05
C THR A 139 1.47 25.12 15.85
N GLU A 140 1.91 26.38 15.81
CA GLU A 140 2.79 26.89 14.73
C GLU A 140 4.16 26.19 14.69
N ALA A 141 4.62 25.66 15.83
CA ALA A 141 5.89 24.96 15.94
C ALA A 141 5.85 23.50 15.46
N ALA A 142 4.65 22.95 15.17
CA ALA A 142 4.46 21.52 14.93
C ALA A 142 5.33 20.96 13.79
N MET A 143 5.36 21.62 12.63
CA MET A 143 6.19 21.17 11.50
C MET A 143 7.67 21.14 11.87
N LEU A 144 8.19 22.19 12.50
CA LEU A 144 9.60 22.30 12.87
C LEU A 144 10.00 21.16 13.83
N LEU A 145 9.23 20.97 14.90
CA LEU A 145 9.53 19.96 15.91
C LEU A 145 9.41 18.54 15.37
N ASN A 146 8.42 18.26 14.52
CA ASN A 146 8.26 16.95 13.89
C ASN A 146 9.40 16.65 12.91
N THR A 147 9.84 17.63 12.12
CA THR A 147 11.00 17.47 11.22
C THR A 147 12.30 17.28 11.98
N GLN A 148 12.52 18.01 13.08
CA GLN A 148 13.71 17.82 13.92
C GLN A 148 13.75 16.39 14.49
N LEU A 149 12.64 15.91 15.06
CA LEU A 149 12.53 14.55 15.58
C LEU A 149 12.68 13.48 14.47
N GLU A 150 12.21 13.77 13.26
CA GLU A 150 12.41 12.90 12.10
C GLU A 150 13.90 12.72 11.79
N TYR A 151 14.69 13.79 11.71
CA TYR A 151 16.14 13.69 11.47
C TYR A 151 16.88 13.02 12.63
N GLU A 152 16.55 13.37 13.88
CA GLU A 152 17.15 12.77 15.08
C GLU A 152 16.95 11.24 15.11
N ARG A 153 15.74 10.77 14.76
CA ARG A 153 15.40 9.33 14.82
C ARG A 153 15.89 8.52 13.62
N ASN A 154 16.17 9.16 12.48
CA ASN A 154 16.40 8.46 11.20
C ASN A 154 17.77 8.72 10.57
N GLY A 155 18.69 9.38 11.27
CA GLY A 155 20.02 9.73 10.75
C GLY A 155 20.76 8.58 10.06
N GLU A 156 20.80 7.39 10.68
CA GLU A 156 21.48 6.22 10.10
C GLU A 156 20.78 5.70 8.82
N ARG A 157 19.45 5.68 8.80
CA ARG A 157 18.66 5.27 7.63
C ARG A 157 18.88 6.24 6.47
N TYR A 158 18.91 7.54 6.75
CA TYR A 158 19.15 8.57 5.74
C TYR A 158 20.58 8.55 5.22
N GLN A 159 21.55 8.30 6.09
CA GLN A 159 22.93 8.05 5.68
C GLN A 159 23.03 6.86 4.73
N PHE A 160 22.33 5.77 5.04
CA PHE A 160 22.27 4.57 4.20
C PHE A 160 21.60 4.81 2.84
N LEU A 161 20.45 5.50 2.82
CA LEU A 161 19.78 5.84 1.56
C LEU A 161 20.58 6.81 0.70
N ARG A 162 21.29 7.76 1.34
CA ARG A 162 22.21 8.66 0.63
C ARG A 162 23.39 7.91 0.03
N TRP A 163 23.94 6.91 0.73
CA TRP A 163 24.91 5.97 0.13
C TRP A 163 24.32 5.30 -1.12
N GLY A 164 23.12 4.74 -1.02
CA GLY A 164 22.42 4.11 -2.15
C GLY A 164 22.27 5.05 -3.36
N GLY A 165 21.87 6.30 -3.12
CA GLY A 165 21.77 7.35 -4.16
C GLY A 165 23.09 7.74 -4.83
N THR A 166 24.23 7.37 -4.25
CA THR A 166 25.56 7.62 -4.83
C THR A 166 26.22 6.35 -5.39
N ALA A 167 25.91 5.18 -4.83
CA ALA A 167 26.56 3.91 -5.16
C ALA A 167 25.80 3.08 -6.23
N LEU A 168 24.53 3.41 -6.49
CA LEU A 168 23.68 2.71 -7.46
C LEU A 168 23.35 3.66 -8.63
N ARG A 169 23.68 3.24 -9.86
CA ARG A 169 23.25 3.98 -11.07
C ARG A 169 21.73 3.85 -11.24
N ASN A 170 21.11 4.84 -11.89
CA ASN A 170 19.67 4.94 -12.11
C ASN A 170 18.83 5.01 -10.82
N PHE A 171 19.44 5.21 -9.65
CA PHE A 171 18.74 5.31 -8.38
C PHE A 171 18.76 6.75 -7.86
N ARG A 172 17.59 7.37 -7.75
CA ARG A 172 17.43 8.74 -7.25
C ARG A 172 16.66 8.73 -5.93
N VAL A 173 17.07 9.61 -5.02
CA VAL A 173 16.41 9.78 -3.72
C VAL A 173 15.79 11.18 -3.65
N VAL A 174 14.47 11.23 -3.49
CA VAL A 174 13.73 12.43 -3.11
C VAL A 174 13.80 12.56 -1.57
N PRO A 175 14.42 13.64 -1.05
CA PRO A 175 14.72 13.81 0.36
C PRO A 175 13.46 14.07 1.21
N PRO A 176 13.59 13.97 2.56
CA PRO A 176 12.49 14.21 3.49
C PRO A 176 11.86 15.60 3.31
N GLY A 177 10.58 15.71 3.66
CA GLY A 177 9.87 17.00 3.64
C GLY A 177 9.53 17.52 2.23
N THR A 178 9.73 16.73 1.18
CA THR A 178 9.38 17.11 -0.20
C THR A 178 7.91 16.81 -0.53
N GLY A 179 7.41 15.64 -0.14
CA GLY A 179 6.05 15.18 -0.43
C GLY A 179 5.89 13.67 -0.26
N ILE A 180 4.68 13.17 -0.49
CA ILE A 180 4.32 11.75 -0.43
C ILE A 180 4.56 11.12 -1.81
N CYS A 181 5.13 9.91 -1.84
CA CYS A 181 5.58 9.19 -3.02
C CYS A 181 4.58 9.23 -4.19
N HIS A 182 3.30 8.93 -3.94
CA HIS A 182 2.28 8.88 -5.00
C HIS A 182 1.86 10.26 -5.52
N GLN A 183 1.86 11.28 -4.66
CA GLN A 183 1.56 12.64 -5.07
C GLN A 183 2.74 13.23 -5.86
N VAL A 184 3.97 13.02 -5.41
CA VAL A 184 5.19 13.37 -6.16
C VAL A 184 5.26 12.61 -7.50
N ASN A 185 4.83 11.35 -7.52
CA ASN A 185 4.75 10.57 -8.75
C ASN A 185 3.76 11.18 -9.76
N LEU A 186 2.55 11.52 -9.29
CA LEU A 186 1.50 12.14 -10.11
C LEU A 186 1.91 13.54 -10.61
N GLU A 187 2.45 14.37 -9.73
CA GLU A 187 2.74 15.78 -10.00
C GLU A 187 4.06 15.99 -10.77
N TYR A 188 5.03 15.07 -10.65
CA TYR A 188 6.37 15.26 -11.20
C TYR A 188 6.94 14.04 -11.95
N LEU A 189 7.09 12.88 -11.29
CA LEU A 189 7.92 11.78 -11.83
C LEU A 189 7.32 11.12 -13.08
N ALA A 190 6.00 10.99 -13.15
CA ALA A 190 5.33 10.32 -14.27
C ALA A 190 5.45 11.10 -15.59
N GLN A 191 5.71 10.36 -16.67
CA GLN A 191 5.93 10.90 -18.01
C GLN A 191 4.78 10.59 -18.97
N VAL A 192 3.97 9.56 -18.68
CA VAL A 192 2.90 9.01 -19.55
C VAL A 192 3.43 8.37 -20.85
N ALA A 193 4.19 9.13 -21.65
CA ALA A 193 5.01 8.64 -22.74
C ALA A 193 6.49 8.70 -22.31
N PHE A 194 7.05 7.54 -21.99
CA PHE A 194 8.42 7.44 -21.51
C PHE A 194 9.39 7.42 -22.68
N VAL A 195 10.52 8.12 -22.55
CA VAL A 195 11.60 8.12 -23.55
C VAL A 195 12.79 7.42 -22.94
N GLY A 196 13.16 6.29 -23.53
CA GLY A 196 14.41 5.57 -23.25
C GLY A 196 15.36 5.63 -24.45
N GLU A 197 16.47 4.91 -24.35
CA GLU A 197 17.42 4.73 -25.44
C GLU A 197 17.52 3.25 -25.82
N GLU A 198 17.46 2.97 -27.12
CA GLU A 198 17.66 1.64 -27.69
C GLU A 198 18.64 1.77 -28.86
N ASP A 199 19.79 1.07 -28.77
CA ASP A 199 20.89 1.16 -29.75
C ASP A 199 21.31 2.60 -30.08
N GLY A 200 21.34 3.48 -29.08
CA GLY A 200 21.68 4.90 -29.24
C GLY A 200 20.60 5.75 -29.92
N THR A 201 19.41 5.20 -30.15
CA THR A 201 18.26 5.91 -30.72
C THR A 201 17.22 6.18 -29.62
N PRO A 202 16.64 7.39 -29.54
CA PRO A 202 15.55 7.65 -28.60
C PRO A 202 14.31 6.83 -28.98
N THR A 203 13.82 6.05 -28.03
CA THR A 203 12.64 5.19 -28.20
C THR A 203 11.55 5.64 -27.24
N VAL A 204 10.34 5.88 -27.76
CA VAL A 204 9.15 6.23 -26.96
C VAL A 204 8.29 5.01 -26.72
N TYR A 205 7.83 4.84 -25.49
CA TYR A 205 6.96 3.74 -25.06
C TYR A 205 6.05 4.16 -23.90
N CYS A 206 5.10 3.30 -23.52
CA CYS A 206 4.17 3.63 -22.43
C CYS A 206 4.92 3.73 -21.09
N ASP A 207 4.71 4.82 -20.34
CA ASP A 207 5.12 4.86 -18.93
C ASP A 207 4.39 3.75 -18.17
N SER A 208 5.15 3.01 -17.38
CA SER A 208 4.65 1.90 -16.57
C SER A 208 5.58 1.61 -15.41
N LEU A 209 5.02 1.19 -14.28
CA LEU A 209 5.82 0.92 -13.10
C LEU A 209 5.24 -0.12 -12.18
N VAL A 210 6.14 -0.74 -11.43
CA VAL A 210 5.79 -1.31 -10.13
C VAL A 210 6.34 -0.41 -9.04
N GLY A 211 5.69 -0.41 -7.88
CA GLY A 211 6.19 0.31 -6.72
C GLY A 211 6.11 -0.52 -5.46
N THR A 212 7.01 -0.28 -4.51
CA THR A 212 7.03 -0.99 -3.22
C THR A 212 6.03 -0.43 -2.21
N ASP A 213 4.96 0.19 -2.71
CA ASP A 213 3.77 0.59 -1.96
C ASP A 213 2.51 0.15 -2.71
N SER A 214 1.51 -0.36 -1.98
CA SER A 214 0.28 -0.87 -2.57
C SER A 214 -0.49 0.17 -3.39
N HIS A 215 -0.47 1.45 -2.98
CA HIS A 215 -1.23 2.52 -3.62
C HIS A 215 -0.49 3.17 -4.78
N THR A 216 0.59 2.54 -5.28
CA THR A 216 1.21 2.89 -6.58
C THR A 216 0.16 2.93 -7.69
N THR A 217 -0.94 2.20 -7.51
CA THR A 217 -2.12 2.22 -8.37
C THR A 217 -2.75 3.61 -8.57
N MET A 218 -2.48 4.58 -7.70
CA MET A 218 -2.94 5.97 -7.85
C MET A 218 -2.57 6.56 -9.21
N ILE A 219 -1.43 6.17 -9.77
CA ILE A 219 -0.93 6.71 -11.03
C ILE A 219 -1.74 6.28 -12.25
N ASN A 220 -2.55 5.22 -12.14
CA ASN A 220 -3.43 4.78 -13.22
C ASN A 220 -4.55 5.79 -13.52
N GLY A 221 -4.82 6.75 -12.62
CA GLY A 221 -5.69 7.90 -12.90
C GLY A 221 -5.14 8.85 -13.98
N LEU A 222 -3.82 8.78 -14.26
CA LEU A 222 -3.09 9.52 -15.30
C LEU A 222 -2.90 8.69 -16.58
N GLY A 223 -3.47 7.48 -16.67
CA GLY A 223 -3.27 6.57 -17.81
C GLY A 223 -1.91 5.88 -17.84
N VAL A 224 -1.19 5.86 -16.71
CA VAL A 224 0.07 5.13 -16.54
C VAL A 224 -0.21 3.79 -15.87
N LEU A 225 0.16 2.68 -16.52
CA LEU A 225 -0.06 1.34 -15.99
C LEU A 225 0.89 1.06 -14.83
N GLY A 226 0.39 0.96 -13.60
CA GLY A 226 1.22 0.58 -12.46
C GLY A 226 0.51 0.08 -11.21
N TRP A 227 1.22 -0.71 -10.41
CA TRP A 227 0.66 -1.33 -9.21
C TRP A 227 1.71 -1.61 -8.14
N GLY A 228 1.24 -1.94 -6.93
CA GLY A 228 2.09 -2.28 -5.81
C GLY A 228 2.62 -3.72 -5.84
N VAL A 229 3.89 -3.89 -5.51
CA VAL A 229 4.60 -5.18 -5.38
C VAL A 229 5.43 -5.21 -4.09
N GLY A 230 5.93 -6.39 -3.71
CA GLY A 230 6.92 -6.47 -2.64
C GLY A 230 8.29 -5.95 -3.06
N GLY A 231 9.13 -5.61 -2.07
CA GLY A 231 10.52 -5.15 -2.29
C GLY A 231 11.30 -6.09 -3.19
N ILE A 232 11.21 -7.39 -2.91
CA ILE A 232 11.91 -8.47 -3.60
C ILE A 232 11.54 -8.54 -5.10
N GLU A 233 10.25 -8.39 -5.44
CA GLU A 233 9.80 -8.37 -6.84
C GLU A 233 10.23 -7.08 -7.54
N ALA A 234 10.20 -5.94 -6.83
CA ALA A 234 10.72 -4.68 -7.33
C ALA A 234 12.24 -4.75 -7.57
N GLU A 235 13.02 -5.37 -6.68
CA GLU A 235 14.47 -5.57 -6.83
C GLU A 235 14.80 -6.47 -8.02
N ALA A 236 14.07 -7.58 -8.19
CA ALA A 236 14.21 -8.42 -9.38
C ALA A 236 13.90 -7.63 -10.67
N ALA A 237 12.85 -6.79 -10.64
CA ALA A 237 12.55 -5.89 -11.74
C ALA A 237 13.69 -4.90 -11.99
N MET A 238 14.23 -4.25 -10.94
CA MET A 238 15.39 -3.35 -11.04
C MET A 238 16.58 -4.05 -11.71
N LEU A 239 16.79 -5.33 -11.44
CA LEU A 239 17.88 -6.14 -11.99
C LEU A 239 17.56 -6.77 -13.37
N GLY A 240 16.48 -6.34 -14.01
CA GLY A 240 16.15 -6.70 -15.40
C GLY A 240 15.24 -7.90 -15.57
N GLN A 241 14.72 -8.49 -14.48
CA GLN A 241 13.69 -9.52 -14.61
C GLN A 241 12.35 -8.89 -14.98
N PRO A 242 11.61 -9.44 -15.95
CA PRO A 242 10.22 -9.06 -16.12
C PRO A 242 9.37 -9.56 -14.95
N VAL A 243 8.27 -8.85 -14.69
CA VAL A 243 7.20 -9.35 -13.82
C VAL A 243 6.49 -10.48 -14.57
N SER A 244 6.56 -11.70 -14.03
CA SER A 244 5.79 -12.84 -14.53
C SER A 244 4.35 -12.72 -14.01
N MET A 245 3.39 -12.77 -14.92
CA MET A 245 1.97 -12.71 -14.58
C MET A 245 1.12 -13.46 -15.59
N LEU A 246 -0.08 -13.83 -15.21
CA LEU A 246 -1.08 -14.31 -16.16
C LEU A 246 -1.76 -13.12 -16.83
N ILE A 247 -2.22 -13.29 -18.07
CA ILE A 247 -3.06 -12.30 -18.74
C ILE A 247 -4.27 -12.00 -17.82
N PRO A 248 -4.42 -10.76 -17.34
CA PRO A 248 -5.44 -10.44 -16.36
C PRO A 248 -6.80 -10.31 -17.02
N GLU A 249 -7.84 -10.85 -16.37
CA GLU A 249 -9.22 -10.48 -16.66
C GLU A 249 -9.43 -8.99 -16.37
N VAL A 250 -10.29 -8.33 -17.16
CA VAL A 250 -10.57 -6.90 -17.01
C VAL A 250 -12.06 -6.68 -16.76
N VAL A 251 -12.39 -6.05 -15.64
CA VAL A 251 -13.75 -5.62 -15.30
C VAL A 251 -13.95 -4.18 -15.75
N GLY A 252 -14.86 -3.96 -16.70
CA GLY A 252 -15.26 -2.63 -17.15
C GLY A 252 -16.17 -1.97 -16.11
N PHE A 253 -15.75 -0.84 -15.55
CA PHE A 253 -16.56 -0.07 -14.59
C PHE A 253 -17.10 1.20 -15.27
N LYS A 254 -18.34 1.13 -15.74
CA LYS A 254 -18.98 2.21 -16.48
C LYS A 254 -19.50 3.30 -15.55
N LEU A 255 -19.07 4.53 -15.78
CA LEU A 255 -19.55 5.71 -15.09
C LEU A 255 -20.49 6.50 -16.01
N THR A 256 -21.66 6.87 -15.48
CA THR A 256 -22.65 7.73 -16.16
C THR A 256 -23.11 8.84 -15.23
N GLY A 257 -23.82 9.85 -15.75
CA GLY A 257 -24.31 10.96 -14.94
C GLY A 257 -23.21 11.90 -14.46
N LYS A 258 -23.50 12.67 -13.39
CA LYS A 258 -22.57 13.60 -12.74
C LYS A 258 -22.75 13.51 -11.24
N LEU A 259 -21.67 13.77 -10.49
CA LEU A 259 -21.74 13.82 -9.03
C LEU A 259 -22.75 14.90 -8.57
N PRO A 260 -23.62 14.60 -7.59
CA PRO A 260 -24.55 15.59 -7.08
C PRO A 260 -23.85 16.64 -6.24
N LEU A 261 -24.52 17.78 -6.03
CA LEU A 261 -24.03 18.84 -5.16
C LEU A 261 -23.77 18.31 -3.75
N GLY A 262 -22.61 18.65 -3.18
CA GLY A 262 -22.20 18.21 -1.85
C GLY A 262 -21.50 16.86 -1.80
N ALA A 263 -21.57 16.04 -2.84
CA ALA A 263 -20.73 14.83 -2.96
C ALA A 263 -19.30 15.21 -3.37
N THR A 264 -18.34 14.43 -2.88
CA THR A 264 -16.90 14.61 -3.09
C THR A 264 -16.29 13.42 -3.81
N ALA A 265 -15.05 13.58 -4.30
CA ALA A 265 -14.26 12.47 -4.83
C ALA A 265 -14.08 11.33 -3.81
N THR A 266 -14.01 11.67 -2.52
CA THR A 266 -13.92 10.69 -1.43
C THR A 266 -15.20 9.85 -1.36
N ASP A 267 -16.37 10.46 -1.48
CA ASP A 267 -17.66 9.75 -1.46
C ASP A 267 -17.79 8.80 -2.66
N LEU A 268 -17.32 9.24 -3.82
CA LEU A 268 -17.27 8.43 -5.03
C LEU A 268 -16.35 7.22 -4.86
N VAL A 269 -15.11 7.39 -4.39
CA VAL A 269 -14.21 6.25 -4.24
C VAL A 269 -14.68 5.25 -3.17
N LEU A 270 -15.29 5.71 -2.09
CA LEU A 270 -15.88 4.81 -1.08
C LEU A 270 -17.06 4.02 -1.66
N THR A 271 -17.87 4.64 -2.52
CA THR A 271 -18.94 3.97 -3.27
C THR A 271 -18.38 2.91 -4.22
N CYS A 272 -17.37 3.27 -5.02
CA CYS A 272 -16.69 2.31 -5.91
C CYS A 272 -16.06 1.15 -5.13
N THR A 273 -15.41 1.44 -3.99
CA THR A 273 -14.74 0.43 -3.16
C THR A 273 -15.72 -0.61 -2.63
N GLU A 274 -16.87 -0.17 -2.11
CA GLU A 274 -17.92 -1.07 -1.64
C GLU A 274 -18.45 -1.96 -2.79
N MET A 275 -18.76 -1.36 -3.94
CA MET A 275 -19.30 -2.09 -5.10
C MET A 275 -18.32 -3.11 -5.67
N LEU A 276 -17.05 -2.73 -5.83
CA LEU A 276 -15.99 -3.58 -6.37
C LEU A 276 -15.62 -4.73 -5.41
N ARG A 277 -15.66 -4.49 -4.09
CA ARG A 277 -15.52 -5.59 -3.12
C ARG A 277 -16.66 -6.60 -3.23
N LYS A 278 -17.91 -6.15 -3.37
CA LYS A 278 -19.05 -7.03 -3.61
C LYS A 278 -18.90 -7.81 -4.93
N LYS A 279 -18.31 -7.19 -5.96
CA LYS A 279 -18.03 -7.81 -7.27
C LYS A 279 -16.86 -8.82 -7.24
N LYS A 280 -16.01 -8.81 -6.20
CA LYS A 280 -14.85 -9.72 -6.02
C LYS A 280 -13.82 -9.64 -7.15
N VAL A 281 -13.19 -8.49 -7.29
CA VAL A 281 -12.22 -8.21 -8.36
C VAL A 281 -10.76 -8.57 -8.02
N VAL A 282 -10.54 -9.48 -7.05
CA VAL A 282 -9.18 -9.87 -6.63
C VAL A 282 -8.42 -10.51 -7.78
N GLY A 283 -7.19 -10.02 -8.04
CA GLY A 283 -6.33 -10.51 -9.12
C GLY A 283 -6.72 -10.04 -10.53
N LYS A 284 -7.79 -9.25 -10.66
CA LYS A 284 -8.26 -8.69 -11.94
C LYS A 284 -7.81 -7.24 -12.12
N PHE A 285 -7.87 -6.75 -13.35
CA PHE A 285 -7.84 -5.31 -13.63
C PHE A 285 -9.26 -4.75 -13.55
N VAL A 286 -9.37 -3.49 -13.13
CA VAL A 286 -10.57 -2.68 -13.29
C VAL A 286 -10.23 -1.55 -14.26
N GLU A 287 -11.05 -1.32 -15.27
CA GLU A 287 -10.89 -0.22 -16.21
C GLU A 287 -12.16 0.63 -16.24
N TYR A 288 -12.01 1.92 -15.93
CA TYR A 288 -13.12 2.86 -15.87
C TYR A 288 -13.41 3.41 -17.27
N HIS A 289 -14.69 3.43 -17.65
CA HIS A 289 -15.13 3.89 -18.96
C HIS A 289 -16.52 4.55 -18.90
N GLY A 290 -17.03 4.99 -20.05
CA GLY A 290 -18.33 5.64 -20.16
C GLY A 290 -18.29 7.18 -20.08
N PRO A 291 -19.45 7.84 -20.32
CA PRO A 291 -19.54 9.29 -20.45
C PRO A 291 -19.30 10.05 -19.14
N GLY A 292 -19.42 9.40 -17.98
CA GLY A 292 -19.16 10.02 -16.68
C GLY A 292 -17.72 10.48 -16.50
N LEU A 293 -16.75 9.89 -17.24
CA LEU A 293 -15.34 10.28 -17.19
C LEU A 293 -15.09 11.73 -17.64
N ASP A 294 -15.93 12.26 -18.53
CA ASP A 294 -15.80 13.62 -19.06
C ASP A 294 -16.08 14.70 -18.01
N GLY A 295 -16.78 14.32 -16.93
CA GLY A 295 -17.07 15.18 -15.79
C GLY A 295 -16.11 15.04 -14.61
N LEU A 296 -15.11 14.15 -14.68
CA LEU A 296 -14.17 13.89 -13.59
C LEU A 296 -12.82 14.57 -13.85
N ALA A 297 -12.40 15.42 -12.92
CA ALA A 297 -11.06 16.00 -12.93
C ALA A 297 -10.01 14.91 -12.71
N LEU A 298 -8.76 15.14 -13.13
CA LEU A 298 -7.72 14.13 -12.96
C LEU A 298 -7.51 13.70 -11.50
N ALA A 299 -7.60 14.66 -10.57
CA ALA A 299 -7.44 14.35 -9.16
C ALA A 299 -8.53 13.39 -8.63
N ASP A 300 -9.75 13.44 -9.17
CA ASP A 300 -10.82 12.52 -8.80
C ASP A 300 -10.51 11.09 -9.29
N ARG A 301 -10.01 10.98 -10.53
CA ARG A 301 -9.55 9.72 -11.13
C ARG A 301 -8.43 9.09 -10.30
N ALA A 302 -7.44 9.90 -9.89
CA ALA A 302 -6.34 9.47 -9.05
C ALA A 302 -6.81 9.00 -7.66
N THR A 303 -7.78 9.69 -7.04
CA THR A 303 -8.42 9.27 -5.78
C THR A 303 -9.08 7.88 -5.93
N ILE A 304 -9.78 7.64 -7.03
CA ILE A 304 -10.43 6.33 -7.31
C ILE A 304 -9.39 5.22 -7.55
N ALA A 305 -8.38 5.51 -8.37
CA ALA A 305 -7.32 4.56 -8.71
C ALA A 305 -6.43 4.21 -7.50
N ASN A 306 -6.25 5.15 -6.57
CA ASN A 306 -5.47 4.96 -5.34
C ASN A 306 -6.01 3.78 -4.52
N MET A 307 -7.33 3.67 -4.36
CA MET A 307 -7.97 2.66 -3.49
C MET A 307 -8.10 1.26 -4.14
N ALA A 308 -7.42 1.00 -5.26
CA ALA A 308 -7.44 -0.32 -5.88
C ALA A 308 -7.07 -1.50 -4.96
N PRO A 309 -6.03 -1.38 -4.11
CA PRO A 309 -5.74 -2.41 -3.11
C PRO A 309 -6.88 -2.63 -2.13
N GLU A 310 -7.63 -1.58 -1.79
CA GLU A 310 -8.75 -1.64 -0.84
C GLU A 310 -9.98 -2.32 -1.43
N TYR A 311 -10.16 -2.35 -2.75
CA TYR A 311 -11.17 -3.19 -3.42
C TYR A 311 -10.64 -4.50 -4.05
N GLY A 312 -9.33 -4.71 -4.01
CA GLY A 312 -8.67 -5.99 -4.29
C GLY A 312 -8.16 -6.14 -5.71
N ALA A 313 -8.48 -5.21 -6.60
CA ALA A 313 -7.97 -5.24 -7.96
C ALA A 313 -6.45 -5.06 -7.95
N THR A 314 -5.78 -5.59 -8.96
CA THR A 314 -4.36 -5.28 -9.19
C THR A 314 -4.19 -3.78 -9.46
N MET A 315 -5.16 -3.16 -10.13
CA MET A 315 -5.23 -1.72 -10.36
C MET A 315 -6.63 -1.26 -10.81
N GLY A 316 -6.86 0.06 -10.80
CA GLY A 316 -8.03 0.73 -11.39
C GLY A 316 -7.61 1.77 -12.43
N PHE A 317 -7.87 1.52 -13.71
CA PHE A 317 -7.27 2.23 -14.84
C PHE A 317 -8.20 3.27 -15.49
N PHE A 318 -7.66 4.46 -15.79
CA PHE A 318 -8.31 5.49 -16.59
C PHE A 318 -7.48 5.76 -17.85
N PRO A 319 -8.03 5.62 -19.06
CA PRO A 319 -7.30 5.92 -20.29
C PRO A 319 -6.83 7.37 -20.39
N VAL A 320 -5.74 7.60 -21.14
CA VAL A 320 -5.26 8.95 -21.47
C VAL A 320 -6.29 9.66 -22.32
N ASP A 321 -6.61 10.91 -21.97
CA ASP A 321 -7.56 11.76 -22.68
C ASP A 321 -7.19 13.26 -22.53
N GLU A 322 -8.09 14.14 -22.96
CA GLU A 322 -7.88 15.59 -22.90
C GLU A 322 -7.66 16.12 -21.47
N GLU A 323 -8.34 15.54 -20.48
CA GLU A 323 -8.15 15.91 -19.06
C GLU A 323 -6.73 15.53 -18.58
N THR A 324 -6.19 14.43 -19.08
CA THR A 324 -4.80 14.04 -18.85
C THR A 324 -3.83 15.11 -19.35
N LEU A 325 -4.01 15.60 -20.59
CA LEU A 325 -3.16 16.66 -21.15
C LEU A 325 -3.28 17.99 -20.39
N LYS A 326 -4.51 18.36 -19.97
CA LYS A 326 -4.74 19.54 -19.13
C LYS A 326 -3.98 19.45 -17.80
N TYR A 327 -4.03 18.30 -17.14
CA TYR A 327 -3.30 18.10 -15.89
C TYR A 327 -1.78 18.14 -16.08
N LEU A 328 -1.25 17.49 -17.12
CA LEU A 328 0.19 17.54 -17.41
C LEU A 328 0.66 19.00 -17.61
N ARG A 329 -0.14 19.81 -18.31
CA ARG A 329 0.12 21.24 -18.46
C ARG A 329 0.06 22.00 -17.14
N LEU A 330 -0.96 21.74 -16.32
CA LEU A 330 -1.12 22.36 -15.00
C LEU A 330 0.04 22.03 -14.07
N SER A 331 0.51 20.79 -14.09
CA SER A 331 1.59 20.29 -13.23
C SER A 331 3.00 20.63 -13.72
N GLY A 332 3.12 21.52 -14.71
CA GLY A 332 4.42 22.06 -15.14
C GLY A 332 5.19 21.16 -16.11
N ARG A 333 4.56 20.14 -16.72
CA ARG A 333 5.24 19.36 -17.77
C ARG A 333 5.51 20.25 -18.98
N SER A 334 6.62 19.99 -19.67
CA SER A 334 7.01 20.77 -20.85
C SER A 334 5.99 20.59 -21.99
N GLU A 335 5.79 21.64 -22.80
CA GLU A 335 4.88 21.54 -23.95
C GLU A 335 5.32 20.47 -24.95
N HIS A 336 6.63 20.22 -25.07
CA HIS A 336 7.15 19.11 -25.88
C HIS A 336 6.67 17.74 -25.35
N GLN A 337 6.78 17.51 -24.04
CA GLN A 337 6.31 16.26 -23.43
C GLN A 337 4.81 16.06 -23.64
N ILE A 338 4.01 17.13 -23.52
CA ILE A 338 2.55 17.07 -23.72
C ILE A 338 2.23 16.69 -25.17
N LYS A 339 2.88 17.33 -26.14
CA LYS A 339 2.73 16.97 -27.58
C LYS A 339 3.16 15.52 -27.85
N LEU A 340 4.25 15.06 -27.21
CA LEU A 340 4.71 13.68 -27.36
C LEU A 340 3.68 12.68 -26.81
N VAL A 341 3.13 12.93 -25.62
CA VAL A 341 2.08 12.11 -25.02
C VAL A 341 0.87 12.02 -25.95
N GLU A 342 0.37 13.15 -26.43
CA GLU A 342 -0.77 13.20 -27.34
C GLU A 342 -0.50 12.43 -28.65
N ALA A 343 0.62 12.72 -29.32
CA ALA A 343 0.96 12.09 -30.58
C ALA A 343 1.18 10.57 -30.44
N TYR A 344 1.93 10.15 -29.42
CA TYR A 344 2.23 8.74 -29.17
C TYR A 344 0.97 7.95 -28.81
N THR A 345 0.16 8.44 -27.88
CA THR A 345 -1.06 7.73 -27.46
C THR A 345 -2.10 7.68 -28.59
N LYS A 346 -2.22 8.72 -29.43
CA LYS A 346 -3.05 8.65 -30.65
C LYS A 346 -2.52 7.61 -31.64
N ALA A 347 -1.21 7.60 -31.90
CA ALA A 347 -0.58 6.64 -32.81
C ALA A 347 -0.74 5.17 -32.36
N GLN A 348 -0.80 4.93 -31.04
CA GLN A 348 -1.03 3.60 -30.47
C GLN A 348 -2.51 3.23 -30.29
N GLY A 349 -3.46 4.15 -30.53
CA GLY A 349 -4.87 3.93 -30.20
C GLY A 349 -5.13 3.83 -28.69
N LEU A 350 -4.36 4.58 -27.90
CA LEU A 350 -4.41 4.69 -26.44
C LEU A 350 -5.01 6.02 -25.94
N PHE A 351 -5.38 6.93 -26.84
CA PHE A 351 -6.02 8.19 -26.52
C PHE A 351 -7.55 8.08 -26.63
N ARG A 352 -8.26 8.25 -25.51
CA ARG A 352 -9.73 8.21 -25.44
C ARG A 352 -10.34 9.54 -25.86
N THR A 353 -11.38 9.47 -26.67
CA THR A 353 -12.32 10.56 -27.00
C THR A 353 -13.76 10.12 -26.75
N ALA A 354 -14.74 11.04 -26.86
CA ALA A 354 -16.16 10.71 -26.74
C ALA A 354 -16.66 9.76 -27.85
N GLU A 355 -16.00 9.76 -29.00
CA GLU A 355 -16.30 8.91 -30.16
C GLU A 355 -15.59 7.56 -30.09
N THR A 356 -14.69 7.36 -29.12
CA THR A 356 -13.96 6.11 -28.96
C THR A 356 -14.92 5.01 -28.52
N PRO A 357 -15.06 3.90 -29.28
CA PRO A 357 -15.92 2.80 -28.88
C PRO A 357 -15.47 2.20 -27.54
N ASP A 358 -16.45 1.82 -26.71
CA ASP A 358 -16.18 1.10 -25.48
C ASP A 358 -15.40 -0.20 -25.79
N PRO A 359 -14.32 -0.51 -25.05
CA PRO A 359 -13.67 -1.81 -25.14
C PRO A 359 -14.62 -2.95 -24.79
N VAL A 360 -14.27 -4.16 -25.22
CA VAL A 360 -14.91 -5.38 -24.72
C VAL A 360 -14.20 -5.76 -23.42
N PHE A 361 -14.96 -6.05 -22.37
CA PHE A 361 -14.45 -6.43 -21.06
C PHE A 361 -14.81 -7.88 -20.75
N THR A 362 -14.10 -8.50 -19.80
CA THR A 362 -14.42 -9.84 -19.30
C THR A 362 -15.74 -9.85 -18.54
N ASP A 363 -15.98 -8.79 -17.78
CA ASP A 363 -17.21 -8.57 -17.01
C ASP A 363 -17.42 -7.05 -16.87
N THR A 364 -18.63 -6.63 -16.49
CA THR A 364 -18.97 -5.21 -16.33
C THR A 364 -19.67 -4.91 -15.02
N LEU A 365 -19.61 -3.64 -14.63
CA LEU A 365 -20.31 -3.03 -13.52
C LEU A 365 -20.61 -1.57 -13.88
N GLU A 366 -21.74 -1.02 -13.45
CA GLU A 366 -22.14 0.34 -13.80
C GLU A 366 -22.49 1.15 -12.55
N LEU A 367 -22.18 2.45 -12.57
CA LEU A 367 -22.56 3.42 -11.53
C LEU A 367 -23.05 4.72 -12.18
N ASP A 368 -24.28 5.11 -11.85
CA ASP A 368 -24.76 6.48 -12.07
C ASP A 368 -24.24 7.38 -10.95
N LEU A 369 -23.36 8.31 -11.31
CA LEU A 369 -22.71 9.23 -10.38
C LEU A 369 -23.71 10.11 -9.61
N SER A 370 -24.93 10.31 -10.12
CA SER A 370 -25.97 11.09 -9.43
C SER A 370 -26.49 10.42 -8.16
N THR A 371 -26.22 9.12 -7.99
CA THR A 371 -26.65 8.33 -6.83
C THR A 371 -25.65 8.37 -5.66
N VAL A 372 -24.47 8.97 -5.85
CA VAL A 372 -23.43 9.07 -4.82
C VAL A 372 -23.88 10.05 -3.74
N VAL A 373 -23.73 9.66 -2.48
CA VAL A 373 -24.10 10.49 -1.32
C VAL A 373 -22.90 10.71 -0.39
N PRO A 374 -22.83 11.84 0.34
CA PRO A 374 -21.82 12.04 1.39
C PRO A 374 -21.74 10.83 2.32
N SER A 375 -20.53 10.30 2.51
CA SER A 375 -20.30 9.03 3.19
C SER A 375 -18.97 9.02 3.96
N LEU A 376 -18.88 8.12 4.93
CA LEU A 376 -17.64 7.67 5.53
C LEU A 376 -17.45 6.17 5.26
N ALA A 377 -16.30 5.62 5.65
CA ALA A 377 -16.15 4.18 5.76
C ALA A 377 -15.52 3.77 7.10
N GLY A 378 -16.07 2.75 7.77
CA GLY A 378 -15.58 2.27 9.05
C GLY A 378 -16.60 1.47 9.85
N PRO A 379 -16.34 1.19 11.14
CA PRO A 379 -15.19 1.68 11.92
C PRO A 379 -13.89 0.89 11.76
N LYS A 380 -13.88 -0.22 10.99
CA LYS A 380 -12.74 -1.15 10.96
C LYS A 380 -12.25 -1.53 9.57
N ARG A 381 -12.99 -1.27 8.49
CA ARG A 381 -12.60 -1.63 7.12
C ARG A 381 -12.93 -0.53 6.10
N PRO A 382 -12.16 -0.40 5.00
CA PRO A 382 -12.39 0.63 3.97
C PRO A 382 -13.67 0.43 3.15
N GLN A 383 -14.12 -0.82 3.00
CA GLN A 383 -15.32 -1.18 2.25
C GLN A 383 -16.62 -1.05 3.06
N ASP A 384 -16.53 -0.78 4.36
CA ASP A 384 -17.69 -0.60 5.25
C ASP A 384 -18.24 0.83 5.09
N ARG A 385 -18.77 1.15 3.90
CA ARG A 385 -19.33 2.47 3.58
C ARG A 385 -20.57 2.76 4.43
N ILE A 386 -20.62 3.95 5.01
CA ILE A 386 -21.74 4.45 5.81
C ILE A 386 -22.15 5.80 5.22
N ALA A 387 -23.39 5.91 4.73
CA ALA A 387 -23.93 7.21 4.33
C ALA A 387 -23.92 8.16 5.55
N LEU A 388 -23.62 9.44 5.36
CA LEU A 388 -23.48 10.41 6.46
C LEU A 388 -24.72 10.44 7.36
N THR A 389 -25.91 10.30 6.76
CA THR A 389 -27.21 10.26 7.46
C THR A 389 -27.42 9.00 8.32
N GLN A 390 -26.59 7.97 8.15
CA GLN A 390 -26.63 6.70 8.88
C GLN A 390 -25.49 6.57 9.92
N MET A 391 -24.64 7.58 10.07
CA MET A 391 -23.48 7.50 10.96
C MET A 391 -23.85 7.21 12.42
N LYS A 392 -24.83 7.94 12.97
CA LYS A 392 -25.27 7.76 14.36
C LYS A 392 -25.84 6.36 14.64
N PRO A 393 -26.83 5.82 13.89
CA PRO A 393 -27.33 4.48 14.14
C PRO A 393 -26.26 3.40 13.92
N THR A 394 -25.46 3.49 12.85
CA THR A 394 -24.39 2.51 12.59
C THR A 394 -23.29 2.55 13.67
N TYR A 395 -22.98 3.73 14.22
CA TYR A 395 -22.10 3.84 15.38
C TYR A 395 -22.68 3.11 16.60
N ALA A 396 -23.96 3.31 16.90
CA ALA A 396 -24.61 2.66 18.05
C ALA A 396 -24.57 1.13 17.95
N ASP A 397 -24.82 0.58 16.75
CA ASP A 397 -24.73 -0.85 16.50
C ASP A 397 -23.30 -1.38 16.66
N ALA A 398 -22.31 -0.67 16.08
CA ALA A 398 -20.90 -1.04 16.21
C ALA A 398 -20.42 -0.96 17.65
N PHE A 399 -20.84 0.05 18.40
CA PHE A 399 -20.52 0.24 19.81
C PHE A 399 -21.08 -0.91 20.66
N LYS A 400 -22.35 -1.27 20.45
CA LYS A 400 -22.98 -2.42 21.10
C LYS A 400 -22.20 -3.71 20.83
N ALA A 401 -21.91 -4.00 19.55
CA ALA A 401 -21.16 -5.19 19.16
C ALA A 401 -19.76 -5.23 19.79
N GLU A 402 -19.07 -4.09 19.89
CA GLU A 402 -17.76 -4.01 20.53
C GLU A 402 -17.83 -4.25 22.05
N LYS A 403 -18.82 -3.68 22.74
CA LYS A 403 -19.00 -3.92 24.19
C LYS A 403 -19.39 -5.38 24.47
N GLU A 404 -20.26 -5.98 23.65
CA GLU A 404 -20.59 -7.42 23.71
C GLU A 404 -19.36 -8.30 23.50
N ARG A 405 -18.54 -7.99 22.49
CA ARG A 405 -17.28 -8.70 22.23
C ARG A 405 -16.32 -8.61 23.42
N VAL A 406 -16.18 -7.43 24.02
CA VAL A 406 -15.31 -7.23 25.20
C VAL A 406 -15.82 -8.03 26.40
N ALA A 407 -17.13 -8.04 26.63
CA ALA A 407 -17.75 -8.83 27.70
C ALA A 407 -17.56 -10.34 27.49
N GLN A 408 -17.75 -10.83 26.27
CA GLN A 408 -17.51 -12.24 25.92
C GLN A 408 -16.04 -12.64 26.12
N ALA A 409 -15.10 -11.80 25.69
CA ALA A 409 -13.68 -12.06 25.88
C ALA A 409 -13.27 -12.08 27.37
N ALA A 410 -13.88 -11.22 28.20
CA ALA A 410 -13.66 -11.23 29.64
C ALA A 410 -14.22 -12.51 30.28
N ALA A 411 -15.44 -12.90 29.90
CA ALA A 411 -16.10 -14.12 30.39
C ALA A 411 -15.31 -15.39 30.03
N ALA A 412 -14.80 -15.47 28.79
CA ALA A 412 -13.96 -16.57 28.34
C ALA A 412 -12.66 -16.70 29.15
N LYS A 413 -12.04 -15.57 29.55
CA LYS A 413 -10.85 -15.56 30.41
C LYS A 413 -11.14 -16.00 31.84
N SER A 414 -12.34 -15.73 32.35
CA SER A 414 -12.74 -16.09 33.72
C SER A 414 -13.49 -17.44 33.81
N GLY A 415 -13.65 -18.17 32.69
CA GLY A 415 -14.43 -19.42 32.65
C GLY A 415 -15.93 -19.24 32.96
N GLY A 416 -16.46 -18.03 32.78
CA GLY A 416 -17.86 -17.67 33.11
C GLY A 416 -18.73 -17.46 31.87
N ALA A 417 -20.04 -17.27 32.08
CA ALA A 417 -20.97 -16.84 31.04
C ALA A 417 -20.92 -15.31 30.88
N ALA A 418 -21.11 -14.81 29.65
CA ALA A 418 -21.21 -13.37 29.41
C ALA A 418 -22.45 -12.80 30.10
N THR A 419 -22.26 -11.77 30.93
CA THR A 419 -23.37 -11.03 31.58
C THR A 419 -23.97 -10.00 30.62
N ALA A 420 -25.15 -9.46 30.96
CA ALA A 420 -25.73 -8.32 30.26
C ALA A 420 -24.71 -7.15 30.19
N VAL A 421 -24.61 -6.55 29.01
CA VAL A 421 -23.62 -5.51 28.71
C VAL A 421 -24.24 -4.14 29.00
N ASP A 422 -23.58 -3.33 29.81
CA ASP A 422 -23.96 -1.93 29.99
C ASP A 422 -23.61 -1.14 28.71
N LEU A 423 -24.63 -0.59 28.07
CA LEU A 423 -24.52 0.23 26.87
C LEU A 423 -24.56 1.72 27.17
N THR A 424 -24.63 2.12 28.45
CA THR A 424 -24.55 3.51 28.86
C THR A 424 -23.16 4.05 28.47
N PRO A 425 -23.07 5.11 27.64
CA PRO A 425 -21.77 5.69 27.29
C PRO A 425 -21.02 6.15 28.54
N ALA A 426 -19.80 5.66 28.72
CA ALA A 426 -18.95 6.07 29.83
C ALA A 426 -18.41 7.48 29.60
N ALA A 427 -18.12 8.19 30.69
CA ALA A 427 -17.57 9.54 30.70
C ALA A 427 -16.44 9.64 31.74
N VAL A 428 -15.34 10.29 31.39
CA VAL A 428 -14.21 10.54 32.30
C VAL A 428 -13.82 12.01 32.26
N LYS A 429 -13.83 12.66 33.42
CA LYS A 429 -13.31 14.03 33.56
C LYS A 429 -11.80 14.04 33.34
N THR A 430 -11.34 14.98 32.53
CA THR A 430 -9.91 15.20 32.28
C THR A 430 -9.64 16.66 31.95
N THR A 431 -8.36 17.04 31.94
CA THR A 431 -7.91 18.38 31.61
C THR A 431 -6.86 18.31 30.52
N HIS A 432 -6.99 19.14 29.49
CA HIS A 432 -6.00 19.28 28.43
C HIS A 432 -5.94 20.71 27.93
N ARG A 433 -4.74 21.24 27.70
CA ARG A 433 -4.49 22.64 27.28
C ARG A 433 -5.28 23.68 28.11
N GLY A 434 -5.34 23.50 29.43
CA GLY A 434 -6.04 24.40 30.35
C GLY A 434 -7.57 24.33 30.32
N SER A 435 -8.16 23.40 29.55
CA SER A 435 -9.61 23.18 29.48
C SER A 435 -10.00 21.89 30.22
N GLU A 436 -10.99 21.98 31.11
CA GLU A 436 -11.61 20.82 31.76
C GLU A 436 -12.87 20.39 30.98
N PHE A 437 -13.02 19.08 30.76
CA PHE A 437 -14.15 18.50 30.04
C PHE A 437 -14.35 17.03 30.41
N GLU A 438 -15.49 16.47 29.99
CA GLU A 438 -15.76 15.03 30.05
C GLU A 438 -15.44 14.39 28.69
N LEU A 439 -14.58 13.37 28.71
CA LEU A 439 -14.29 12.54 27.54
C LEU A 439 -15.22 11.33 27.55
N HIS A 440 -15.96 11.15 26.47
CA HIS A 440 -17.00 10.12 26.37
C HIS A 440 -16.60 8.98 25.43
N ASP A 441 -17.26 7.82 25.60
CA ASP A 441 -17.41 6.86 24.51
C ASP A 441 -17.89 7.60 23.23
N GLY A 442 -17.26 7.31 22.09
CA GLY A 442 -17.58 7.96 20.82
C GLY A 442 -16.86 9.28 20.56
N ALA A 443 -16.06 9.78 21.51
CA ALA A 443 -15.24 10.96 21.28
C ALA A 443 -14.29 10.75 20.09
N VAL A 444 -14.23 11.73 19.20
CA VAL A 444 -13.22 11.80 18.14
C VAL A 444 -11.96 12.39 18.77
N VAL A 445 -10.92 11.58 18.92
CA VAL A 445 -9.65 11.98 19.56
C VAL A 445 -8.55 12.28 18.53
N ILE A 446 -8.74 11.88 17.28
CA ILE A 446 -7.86 12.21 16.14
C ILE A 446 -8.72 12.66 14.97
N ALA A 447 -8.39 13.82 14.40
CA ALA A 447 -8.95 14.31 13.15
C ALA A 447 -7.82 14.73 12.21
N ALA A 448 -7.53 13.93 11.18
CA ALA A 448 -6.33 14.10 10.36
C ALA A 448 -6.65 14.28 8.87
N ILE A 449 -6.33 15.46 8.32
CA ILE A 449 -6.25 15.66 6.88
C ILE A 449 -4.87 15.16 6.45
N THR A 450 -4.84 13.98 5.84
CA THR A 450 -3.65 13.20 5.54
C THR A 450 -3.84 12.41 4.24
N SER A 451 -2.80 11.69 3.82
CA SER A 451 -2.80 10.74 2.69
C SER A 451 -2.80 11.37 1.30
N CYS A 452 -1.91 10.85 0.45
CA CYS A 452 -1.92 11.12 -0.99
C CYS A 452 -3.29 10.91 -1.65
N THR A 453 -4.16 10.03 -1.12
CA THR A 453 -5.50 9.76 -1.66
C THR A 453 -6.34 11.03 -1.85
N ASN A 454 -6.29 11.95 -0.88
CA ASN A 454 -7.11 13.16 -0.86
C ASN A 454 -6.27 14.44 -0.92
N THR A 455 -5.02 14.44 -0.43
CA THR A 455 -4.17 15.65 -0.44
C THR A 455 -3.69 16.06 -1.82
N SER A 456 -3.73 15.14 -2.78
CA SER A 456 -3.48 15.42 -4.20
C SER A 456 -4.67 16.04 -4.92
N ASN A 457 -5.82 16.18 -4.25
CA ASN A 457 -7.05 16.68 -4.84
C ASN A 457 -7.38 18.08 -4.30
N PRO A 458 -7.08 19.15 -5.08
CA PRO A 458 -7.29 20.52 -4.63
C PRO A 458 -8.75 20.84 -4.30
N SER A 459 -9.72 20.19 -4.94
CA SER A 459 -11.14 20.44 -4.72
C SER A 459 -11.54 20.12 -3.28
N VAL A 460 -11.20 18.92 -2.78
CA VAL A 460 -11.53 18.54 -1.40
C VAL A 460 -10.66 19.25 -0.37
N MET A 461 -9.41 19.55 -0.71
CA MET A 461 -8.51 20.30 0.18
C MET A 461 -8.98 21.75 0.37
N LEU A 462 -9.37 22.43 -0.71
CA LEU A 462 -9.92 23.79 -0.64
C LEU A 462 -11.33 23.81 -0.04
N ALA A 463 -12.15 22.76 -0.24
CA ALA A 463 -13.42 22.61 0.47
C ALA A 463 -13.22 22.55 1.99
N ALA A 464 -12.20 21.83 2.48
CA ALA A 464 -11.87 21.81 3.90
C ALA A 464 -11.47 23.20 4.41
N GLY A 465 -10.66 23.92 3.65
CA GLY A 465 -10.26 25.29 3.97
C GLY A 465 -11.43 26.29 3.99
N LEU A 466 -12.35 26.21 3.03
CA LEU A 466 -13.55 27.04 2.97
C LEU A 466 -14.52 26.72 4.11
N LEU A 467 -14.69 25.43 4.45
CA LEU A 467 -15.49 25.01 5.60
C LEU A 467 -14.88 25.58 6.89
N ALA A 468 -13.56 25.53 7.05
CA ALA A 468 -12.86 26.12 8.19
C ALA A 468 -13.09 27.64 8.28
N GLN A 469 -13.00 28.36 7.16
CA GLN A 469 -13.30 29.81 7.13
C GLN A 469 -14.72 30.11 7.60
N LYS A 470 -15.72 29.37 7.10
CA LYS A 470 -17.13 29.53 7.50
C LYS A 470 -17.34 29.17 8.97
N ALA A 471 -16.71 28.11 9.45
CA ALA A 471 -16.79 27.69 10.86
C ALA A 471 -16.19 28.73 11.81
N VAL A 472 -15.00 29.24 11.51
CA VAL A 472 -14.34 30.29 12.31
C VAL A 472 -15.15 31.59 12.29
N ALA A 473 -15.67 31.99 11.12
CA ALA A 473 -16.55 33.15 11.02
C ALA A 473 -17.86 33.00 11.81
N ALA A 474 -18.35 31.77 11.98
CA ALA A 474 -19.50 31.46 12.82
C ALA A 474 -19.15 31.40 14.33
N GLY A 475 -17.87 31.51 14.70
CA GLY A 475 -17.39 31.45 16.09
C GLY A 475 -17.19 30.04 16.62
N LEU A 476 -17.04 29.04 15.76
CA LEU A 476 -16.76 27.66 16.15
C LEU A 476 -15.25 27.42 16.35
N THR A 477 -14.93 26.48 17.23
CA THR A 477 -13.58 25.96 17.47
C THR A 477 -13.60 24.44 17.54
N SER A 478 -12.49 23.80 17.20
CA SER A 478 -12.34 22.36 17.39
C SER A 478 -12.32 21.99 18.87
N LYS A 479 -12.84 20.82 19.21
CA LYS A 479 -12.89 20.39 20.62
C LYS A 479 -11.48 20.16 21.17
N PRO A 480 -11.22 20.51 22.45
CA PRO A 480 -9.86 20.55 23.00
C PRO A 480 -9.19 19.17 23.09
N TRP A 481 -9.96 18.08 23.16
CA TRP A 481 -9.43 16.71 23.17
C TRP A 481 -9.02 16.17 21.79
N VAL A 482 -9.38 16.86 20.71
CA VAL A 482 -9.14 16.38 19.34
C VAL A 482 -7.70 16.69 18.95
N LYS A 483 -6.94 15.66 18.60
CA LYS A 483 -5.64 15.80 17.94
C LYS A 483 -5.85 16.09 16.45
N THR A 484 -5.88 17.37 16.10
CA THR A 484 -6.00 17.85 14.72
C THR A 484 -4.64 17.88 14.02
N SER A 485 -4.61 17.53 12.73
CA SER A 485 -3.37 17.58 11.93
C SER A 485 -3.67 17.75 10.43
N LEU A 486 -2.82 18.51 9.75
CA LEU A 486 -2.78 18.65 8.30
C LEU A 486 -1.41 18.21 7.78
N ALA A 487 -1.37 17.11 7.02
CA ALA A 487 -0.16 16.58 6.41
C ALA A 487 -0.32 16.52 4.90
N PRO A 488 0.02 17.60 4.17
CA PRO A 488 -0.09 17.64 2.72
C PRO A 488 0.90 16.68 2.04
N GLY A 489 0.52 16.12 0.90
CA GLY A 489 1.41 15.27 0.13
C GLY A 489 2.36 16.00 -0.83
N SER A 490 2.30 17.33 -0.91
CA SER A 490 3.35 18.15 -1.54
C SER A 490 3.31 19.59 -1.03
N LYS A 491 4.40 20.34 -1.25
CA LYS A 491 4.50 21.77 -0.91
C LYS A 491 3.55 22.65 -1.71
N VAL A 492 3.10 22.21 -2.88
CA VAL A 492 2.13 22.93 -3.74
C VAL A 492 0.82 23.21 -2.99
N VAL A 493 0.42 22.31 -2.08
CA VAL A 493 -0.77 22.47 -1.24
C VAL A 493 -0.70 23.72 -0.37
N ARG A 494 0.44 23.94 0.27
CA ARG A 494 0.67 25.14 1.10
C ARG A 494 0.55 26.40 0.24
N ASP A 495 1.12 26.38 -0.96
CA ASP A 495 1.13 27.54 -1.85
C ASP A 495 -0.28 27.91 -2.34
N TYR A 496 -1.12 26.93 -2.73
CA TYR A 496 -2.50 27.25 -3.12
C TYR A 496 -3.41 27.56 -1.92
N PHE A 497 -3.13 27.01 -0.72
CA PHE A 497 -3.83 27.41 0.50
C PHE A 497 -3.55 28.85 0.90
N GLY A 498 -2.28 29.27 0.80
CA GLY A 498 -1.88 30.66 1.00
C GLY A 498 -2.57 31.59 0.00
N ARG A 499 -2.58 31.23 -1.29
CA ARG A 499 -3.23 32.01 -2.34
C ARG A 499 -4.76 32.08 -2.21
N ALA A 500 -5.39 31.01 -1.71
CA ALA A 500 -6.83 30.99 -1.41
C ALA A 500 -7.20 31.73 -0.12
N GLY A 501 -6.22 31.98 0.76
CA GLY A 501 -6.44 32.62 2.07
C GLY A 501 -7.10 31.71 3.11
N VAL A 502 -7.04 30.38 2.93
CA VAL A 502 -7.76 29.42 3.79
C VAL A 502 -6.92 28.88 4.95
N GLN A 503 -5.58 28.93 4.85
CA GLN A 503 -4.67 28.41 5.89
C GLN A 503 -4.93 29.02 7.28
N PRO A 504 -5.12 30.34 7.45
CA PRO A 504 -5.33 30.91 8.79
C PRO A 504 -6.56 30.35 9.52
N ALA A 505 -7.63 30.01 8.78
CA ALA A 505 -8.82 29.41 9.37
C ALA A 505 -8.60 27.94 9.74
N LEU A 506 -7.81 27.20 8.94
CA LEU A 506 -7.38 25.85 9.29
C LEU A 506 -6.51 25.87 10.57
N ASP A 507 -5.55 26.80 10.66
CA ASP A 507 -4.68 26.96 11.83
C ASP A 507 -5.47 27.30 13.09
N ALA A 508 -6.49 28.18 12.98
CA ALA A 508 -7.38 28.52 14.09
C ALA A 508 -8.18 27.31 14.62
N LEU A 509 -8.40 26.28 13.79
CA LEU A 509 -9.02 25.01 14.16
C LEU A 509 -8.00 23.92 14.53
N GLY A 510 -6.71 24.26 14.61
CA GLY A 510 -5.63 23.33 14.96
C GLY A 510 -5.12 22.46 13.79
N PHE A 511 -5.53 22.76 12.55
CA PHE A 511 -5.03 22.09 11.35
C PHE A 511 -3.78 22.78 10.78
N GLN A 512 -2.80 23.06 11.65
CA GLN A 512 -1.47 23.47 11.22
C GLN A 512 -0.82 22.36 10.40
N ILE A 513 0.00 22.76 9.44
CA ILE A 513 0.84 21.82 8.70
C ILE A 513 1.79 21.16 9.69
N VAL A 514 1.74 19.82 9.79
CA VAL A 514 2.57 19.04 10.72
C VAL A 514 3.79 18.41 10.05
N GLY A 515 3.83 18.41 8.72
CA GLY A 515 4.89 17.82 7.89
C GLY A 515 4.39 17.41 6.51
N TYR A 516 5.32 17.09 5.61
CA TYR A 516 5.02 16.57 4.26
C TYR A 516 5.37 15.09 4.19
N GLY A 517 4.41 14.23 4.51
CA GLY A 517 4.61 12.78 4.56
C GLY A 517 3.34 12.01 4.94
N CYS A 518 3.43 10.68 4.95
CA CYS A 518 2.31 9.78 5.16
C CYS A 518 1.64 9.94 6.53
N THR A 519 2.42 10.27 7.58
CA THR A 519 1.95 10.58 8.94
C THR A 519 0.82 9.64 9.44
N THR A 520 -0.33 10.18 9.81
CA THR A 520 -1.49 9.44 10.35
C THR A 520 -2.01 8.36 9.40
N CYS A 521 -1.89 8.54 8.07
CA CYS A 521 -2.33 7.54 7.09
C CYS A 521 -1.60 6.20 7.24
N ILE A 522 -0.30 6.22 7.59
CA ILE A 522 0.50 5.01 7.79
C ILE A 522 0.53 4.55 9.25
N GLY A 523 -0.18 5.23 10.14
CA GLY A 523 -0.17 4.98 11.58
C GLY A 523 0.89 5.76 12.35
N ASN A 524 1.65 6.65 11.69
CA ASN A 524 2.57 7.59 12.34
C ASN A 524 1.80 8.79 12.93
N SER A 525 0.70 8.51 13.63
CA SER A 525 -0.17 9.52 14.25
C SER A 525 0.43 10.12 15.54
N GLY A 526 1.58 9.61 15.99
CA GLY A 526 2.22 9.98 17.25
C GLY A 526 1.38 9.58 18.48
N PRO A 527 1.88 9.83 19.70
CA PRO A 527 1.12 9.58 20.92
C PRO A 527 -0.09 10.52 21.04
N LEU A 528 -1.18 10.05 21.64
CA LEU A 528 -2.20 10.95 22.18
C LEU A 528 -1.63 11.69 23.39
N PRO A 529 -2.14 12.90 23.73
CA PRO A 529 -1.74 13.59 24.95
C PRO A 529 -1.95 12.69 26.17
N GLU A 530 -1.02 12.74 27.12
CA GLU A 530 -1.02 11.84 28.28
C GLU A 530 -2.33 11.89 29.07
N THR A 531 -2.91 13.07 29.25
CA THR A 531 -4.17 13.27 29.98
C THR A 531 -5.37 12.66 29.25
N ILE A 532 -5.38 12.68 27.92
CA ILE A 532 -6.40 12.04 27.08
C ILE A 532 -6.20 10.52 27.09
N SER A 533 -4.95 10.08 26.91
CA SER A 533 -4.56 8.66 26.92
C SER A 533 -4.96 7.97 28.24
N LYS A 534 -4.64 8.59 29.38
CA LYS A 534 -5.04 8.11 30.71
C LYS A 534 -6.55 8.06 30.89
N ALA A 535 -7.28 9.06 30.39
CA ALA A 535 -8.74 9.09 30.47
C ALA A 535 -9.39 7.94 29.67
N ILE A 536 -8.88 7.67 28.46
CA ILE A 536 -9.33 6.54 27.63
C ILE A 536 -9.09 5.22 28.35
N ASP A 537 -7.88 5.01 28.87
CA ASP A 537 -7.50 3.73 29.50
C ASP A 537 -8.25 3.51 30.82
N HIS A 538 -8.37 4.54 31.66
CA HIS A 538 -9.09 4.48 32.93
C HIS A 538 -10.59 4.23 32.73
N GLY A 539 -11.21 4.95 31.80
CA GLY A 539 -12.64 4.79 31.47
C GLY A 539 -12.94 3.58 30.60
N LYS A 540 -11.91 2.90 30.06
CA LYS A 540 -12.03 1.87 29.02
C LYS A 540 -12.91 2.37 27.85
N LEU A 541 -12.68 3.62 27.45
CA LEU A 541 -13.50 4.31 26.45
C LEU A 541 -13.24 3.73 25.05
N THR A 542 -14.31 3.56 24.28
CA THR A 542 -14.28 3.29 22.84
C THR A 542 -14.29 4.63 22.11
N VAL A 543 -13.10 5.12 21.76
CA VAL A 543 -12.92 6.39 21.04
C VAL A 543 -12.65 6.18 19.55
N ALA A 544 -12.84 7.25 18.78
CA ALA A 544 -12.75 7.25 17.33
C ALA A 544 -11.60 8.13 16.78
N ALA A 545 -11.07 7.74 15.61
CA ALA A 545 -10.32 8.62 14.72
C ALA A 545 -11.11 8.87 13.43
N VAL A 546 -11.00 10.06 12.87
CA VAL A 546 -11.52 10.40 11.54
C VAL A 546 -10.37 10.93 10.70
N LEU A 547 -10.12 10.33 9.53
CA LEU A 547 -8.99 10.67 8.69
C LEU A 547 -9.33 10.63 7.20
N SER A 548 -8.68 11.47 6.40
CA SER A 548 -8.79 11.42 4.93
C SER A 548 -7.86 10.39 4.28
N GLY A 549 -7.62 9.28 4.97
CA GLY A 549 -6.81 8.17 4.49
C GLY A 549 -7.58 7.18 3.61
N ASN A 550 -6.97 6.02 3.39
CA ASN A 550 -7.56 4.88 2.66
C ASN A 550 -7.68 3.61 3.51
N ARG A 551 -7.09 3.57 4.71
CA ARG A 551 -7.14 2.41 5.63
C ARG A 551 -7.49 2.81 7.05
N ASN A 552 -8.33 1.99 7.66
CA ASN A 552 -8.92 2.22 8.98
C ASN A 552 -9.01 0.93 9.83
N PHE A 553 -8.14 -0.05 9.57
CA PHE A 553 -8.06 -1.27 10.36
C PHE A 553 -7.78 -0.97 11.85
N GLU A 554 -8.30 -1.81 12.74
CA GLU A 554 -8.09 -1.68 14.18
C GLU A 554 -6.60 -1.70 14.54
N GLY A 555 -6.14 -0.73 15.33
CA GLY A 555 -4.73 -0.58 15.73
C GLY A 555 -3.80 -0.02 14.66
N ARG A 556 -4.30 0.27 13.44
CA ARG A 556 -3.49 0.81 12.34
C ARG A 556 -3.26 2.32 12.45
N VAL A 557 -4.30 3.08 12.78
CA VAL A 557 -4.25 4.56 12.83
C VAL A 557 -3.56 5.03 14.11
N ASN A 558 -4.03 4.55 15.25
CA ASN A 558 -3.44 4.77 16.56
C ASN A 558 -3.76 3.57 17.48
N PRO A 559 -2.87 3.16 18.41
CA PRO A 559 -3.11 2.03 19.30
C PRO A 559 -4.34 2.17 20.21
N GLN A 560 -4.76 3.40 20.53
CA GLN A 560 -5.87 3.68 21.44
C GLN A 560 -7.21 3.92 20.71
N THR A 561 -7.23 4.03 19.37
CA THR A 561 -8.47 4.26 18.61
C THR A 561 -9.03 2.94 18.08
N ARG A 562 -10.12 2.48 18.70
CA ARG A 562 -10.82 1.24 18.30
C ARG A 562 -11.65 1.43 17.05
N PHE A 563 -12.25 2.61 16.91
CA PHE A 563 -13.03 2.98 15.73
C PHE A 563 -12.26 3.99 14.89
N ASN A 564 -12.22 3.77 13.58
CA ASN A 564 -11.50 4.61 12.65
C ASN A 564 -12.36 4.80 11.40
N TYR A 565 -12.59 6.05 11.00
CA TYR A 565 -13.45 6.37 9.87
C TYR A 565 -12.69 7.13 8.78
N LEU A 566 -12.79 6.63 7.55
CA LEU A 566 -12.31 7.32 6.36
C LEU A 566 -13.36 8.35 5.95
N ALA A 567 -12.94 9.59 5.71
CA ALA A 567 -13.85 10.68 5.35
C ALA A 567 -13.16 11.70 4.43
N SER A 568 -13.94 12.51 3.72
CA SER A 568 -13.37 13.62 2.95
C SER A 568 -12.71 14.66 3.87
N PRO A 569 -11.67 15.39 3.42
CA PRO A 569 -11.07 16.48 4.18
C PRO A 569 -12.06 17.46 4.86
N PRO A 570 -13.14 17.96 4.20
CA PRO A 570 -14.11 18.82 4.88
C PRO A 570 -14.90 18.09 5.99
N LEU A 571 -15.20 16.79 5.82
CA LEU A 571 -15.80 15.99 6.90
C LEU A 571 -14.84 15.78 8.07
N VAL A 572 -13.53 15.63 7.82
CA VAL A 572 -12.53 15.58 8.90
C VAL A 572 -12.59 16.85 9.76
N VAL A 573 -12.66 18.03 9.13
CA VAL A 573 -12.85 19.30 9.85
C VAL A 573 -14.17 19.31 10.61
N ALA A 574 -15.27 18.86 9.99
CA ALA A 574 -16.57 18.79 10.65
C ALA A 574 -16.56 17.90 11.91
N TYR A 575 -15.95 16.72 11.85
CA TYR A 575 -15.82 15.83 13.01
C TYR A 575 -14.86 16.36 14.08
N ALA A 576 -13.88 17.21 13.73
CA ALA A 576 -13.06 17.92 14.70
C ALA A 576 -13.84 19.00 15.48
N LEU A 577 -14.77 19.69 14.79
CA LEU A 577 -15.68 20.67 15.40
C LEU A 577 -16.70 19.99 16.33
N ALA A 578 -17.31 18.89 15.87
CA ALA A 578 -18.26 18.12 16.67
C ALA A 578 -17.57 17.42 17.86
N GLY A 579 -16.38 16.86 17.64
CA GLY A 579 -15.58 16.12 18.61
C GLY A 579 -16.13 14.75 19.01
N ARG A 580 -17.13 14.23 18.29
CA ARG A 580 -17.80 12.95 18.55
C ARG A 580 -18.26 12.29 17.24
N ALA A 581 -18.24 10.96 17.20
CA ALA A 581 -18.59 10.18 16.02
C ALA A 581 -20.10 9.91 15.90
N ASP A 582 -20.83 9.95 17.01
CA ASP A 582 -22.24 9.61 17.14
C ASP A 582 -23.18 10.82 16.98
N ILE A 583 -22.92 11.63 15.95
CA ILE A 583 -23.69 12.82 15.60
C ILE A 583 -24.54 12.59 14.34
N ASP A 584 -25.77 13.09 14.34
CA ASP A 584 -26.63 13.23 13.16
C ASP A 584 -26.57 14.70 12.68
N PHE A 585 -25.74 14.99 11.67
CA PHE A 585 -25.53 16.36 11.18
C PHE A 585 -26.76 17.04 10.58
N ASP A 586 -27.81 16.29 10.23
CA ASP A 586 -29.05 16.87 9.71
C ASP A 586 -29.91 17.44 10.85
N LYS A 587 -29.88 16.77 12.00
CA LYS A 587 -30.76 17.04 13.14
C LYS A 587 -30.08 17.74 14.31
N GLU A 588 -28.77 17.60 14.44
CA GLU A 588 -28.00 18.10 15.57
C GLU A 588 -27.04 19.23 15.11
N PRO A 589 -26.92 20.32 15.88
CA PRO A 589 -25.94 21.36 15.57
C PRO A 589 -24.52 20.80 15.74
N ILE A 590 -23.61 21.20 14.85
CA ILE A 590 -22.18 20.85 14.94
C ILE A 590 -21.51 21.52 16.14
N GLY A 591 -22.05 22.66 16.57
CA GLY A 591 -21.61 23.40 17.73
C GLY A 591 -22.47 24.64 17.97
N VAL A 592 -22.13 25.38 19.02
CA VAL A 592 -22.75 26.67 19.33
C VAL A 592 -21.77 27.76 18.93
N GLY A 593 -22.14 28.52 17.90
CA GLY A 593 -21.38 29.67 17.41
C GLY A 593 -21.78 30.96 18.13
N ALA A 594 -21.21 32.08 17.68
CA ALA A 594 -21.43 33.40 18.27
C ALA A 594 -22.90 33.87 18.21
N LYS A 595 -23.71 33.32 17.29
CA LYS A 595 -25.13 33.68 17.08
C LYS A 595 -26.11 32.58 17.48
N GLY A 596 -25.65 31.52 18.16
CA GLY A 596 -26.48 30.37 18.54
C GLY A 596 -26.05 29.07 17.84
N PRO A 597 -26.93 28.05 17.80
CA PRO A 597 -26.63 26.76 17.17
C PRO A 597 -26.26 26.90 15.70
N VAL A 598 -25.18 26.22 15.28
CA VAL A 598 -24.73 26.15 13.89
C VAL A 598 -24.88 24.70 13.43
N PHE A 599 -25.45 24.47 12.24
CA PHE A 599 -25.54 23.16 11.60
C PHE A 599 -24.48 23.01 10.51
N LEU A 600 -24.15 21.76 10.14
CA LEU A 600 -23.17 21.50 9.07
C LEU A 600 -23.56 22.19 7.76
N ARG A 601 -24.85 22.16 7.41
CA ARG A 601 -25.41 22.82 6.22
C ARG A 601 -25.18 24.34 6.17
N ASP A 602 -24.99 24.99 7.32
CA ASP A 602 -24.80 26.44 7.39
C ASP A 602 -23.37 26.84 6.99
N ILE A 603 -22.41 25.92 7.11
CA ILE A 603 -20.97 26.16 6.90
C ILE A 603 -20.38 25.30 5.78
N TRP A 604 -21.16 24.39 5.17
CA TRP A 604 -20.69 23.58 4.06
C TRP A 604 -20.47 24.45 2.81
N PRO A 605 -19.29 24.38 2.15
CA PRO A 605 -19.05 25.15 0.94
C PRO A 605 -19.86 24.57 -0.23
N THR A 606 -20.39 25.44 -1.06
CA THR A 606 -21.06 25.03 -2.30
C THR A 606 -20.04 24.58 -3.34
N THR A 607 -20.44 23.71 -4.27
CA THR A 607 -19.59 23.26 -5.38
C THR A 607 -19.00 24.44 -6.17
N GLN A 608 -19.81 25.47 -6.45
CA GLN A 608 -19.36 26.66 -7.17
C GLN A 608 -18.30 27.46 -6.40
N GLU A 609 -18.42 27.59 -5.07
CA GLU A 609 -17.40 28.25 -4.23
C GLU A 609 -16.06 27.50 -4.31
N VAL A 610 -16.09 26.17 -4.29
CA VAL A 610 -14.90 25.32 -4.41
C VAL A 610 -14.26 25.48 -5.79
N GLU A 611 -15.03 25.30 -6.86
CA GLU A 611 -14.54 25.43 -8.24
C GLU A 611 -13.91 26.81 -8.52
N ASN A 612 -14.59 27.88 -8.12
CA ASN A 612 -14.06 29.24 -8.26
C ASN A 612 -12.75 29.43 -7.49
N THR A 613 -12.64 28.81 -6.31
CA THR A 613 -11.42 28.89 -5.50
C THR A 613 -10.29 28.09 -6.13
N VAL A 614 -10.54 26.88 -6.64
CA VAL A 614 -9.57 26.05 -7.38
C VAL A 614 -9.03 26.84 -8.58
N LEU A 615 -9.93 27.37 -9.43
CA LEU A 615 -9.57 28.15 -10.62
C LEU A 615 -8.74 29.39 -10.29
N ARG A 616 -8.94 30.01 -9.13
CA ARG A 616 -8.18 31.19 -8.69
C ARG A 616 -6.83 30.84 -8.06
N ALA A 617 -6.76 29.75 -7.30
CA ALA A 617 -5.66 29.47 -6.38
C ALA A 617 -4.65 28.42 -6.87
N VAL A 618 -5.07 27.46 -7.69
CA VAL A 618 -4.21 26.38 -8.19
C VAL A 618 -3.61 26.80 -9.53
N LYS A 619 -2.29 26.93 -9.59
CA LYS A 619 -1.59 27.49 -10.76
C LYS A 619 -0.33 26.72 -11.12
N ARG A 620 -0.02 26.72 -12.42
CA ARG A 620 1.14 26.04 -13.00
C ARG A 620 2.46 26.48 -12.37
N GLU A 621 2.61 27.79 -12.17
CA GLU A 621 3.83 28.37 -11.59
C GLU A 621 4.17 27.81 -10.20
N GLN A 622 3.17 27.33 -9.43
CA GLN A 622 3.41 26.71 -8.12
C GLN A 622 4.07 25.35 -8.26
N PHE A 623 3.64 24.54 -9.23
CA PHE A 623 4.26 23.25 -9.52
C PHE A 623 5.69 23.44 -10.05
N GLU A 624 5.88 24.36 -11.00
CA GLU A 624 7.22 24.66 -11.54
C GLU A 624 8.19 25.14 -10.45
N LYS A 625 7.72 25.98 -9.52
CA LYS A 625 8.51 26.46 -8.38
C LYS A 625 8.88 25.33 -7.42
N GLU A 626 7.91 24.56 -6.94
CA GLU A 626 8.15 23.58 -5.87
C GLU A 626 8.90 22.34 -6.36
N TYR A 627 8.81 22.02 -7.67
CA TYR A 627 9.51 20.88 -8.27
C TYR A 627 10.81 21.22 -9.03
N ALA A 628 11.24 22.49 -9.02
CA ALA A 628 12.50 22.91 -9.67
C ALA A 628 13.75 22.22 -9.11
N ASP A 629 13.76 21.89 -7.81
CA ASP A 629 14.86 21.20 -7.12
C ASP A 629 14.33 20.07 -6.22
N VAL A 630 13.59 19.13 -6.81
CA VAL A 630 12.95 18.02 -6.07
C VAL A 630 13.97 17.09 -5.39
N PHE A 631 15.20 17.00 -5.91
CA PHE A 631 16.24 16.07 -5.41
C PHE A 631 17.27 16.74 -4.48
N GLY A 632 17.30 18.08 -4.40
CA GLY A 632 18.34 18.80 -3.68
C GLY A 632 18.26 18.67 -2.16
N GLY A 633 17.05 18.71 -1.60
CA GLY A 633 16.81 18.62 -0.15
C GLY A 633 17.17 19.87 0.65
N ASP A 634 16.81 19.85 1.93
CA ASP A 634 17.11 20.94 2.86
C ASP A 634 18.58 20.92 3.34
N ALA A 635 18.92 21.83 4.26
CA ALA A 635 20.27 21.95 4.79
C ALA A 635 20.69 20.72 5.64
N GLU A 636 19.76 20.11 6.37
CA GLU A 636 20.03 18.94 7.21
C GLU A 636 20.34 17.71 6.35
N TRP A 637 19.53 17.45 5.31
CA TRP A 637 19.78 16.40 4.32
C TRP A 637 21.17 16.54 3.68
N LYS A 638 21.52 17.76 3.25
CA LYS A 638 22.82 18.05 2.62
C LYS A 638 24.00 17.81 3.57
N ALA A 639 23.80 17.98 4.88
CA ALA A 639 24.83 17.81 5.90
C ALA A 639 25.13 16.34 6.25
N ILE A 640 24.25 15.37 5.93
CA ILE A 640 24.42 13.95 6.27
C ILE A 640 25.61 13.34 5.53
N LYS A 641 26.69 12.98 6.22
CA LYS A 641 27.87 12.36 5.57
C LYS A 641 27.58 10.90 5.19
N ALA A 642 27.43 10.60 3.90
CA ALA A 642 27.29 9.23 3.42
C ALA A 642 28.65 8.54 3.23
N PRO A 643 28.79 7.25 3.55
CA PRO A 643 29.92 6.43 3.13
C PRO A 643 30.12 6.45 1.61
N THR A 644 31.34 6.20 1.15
CA THR A 644 31.68 6.09 -0.27
C THR A 644 32.08 4.66 -0.61
N GLY A 645 31.89 4.24 -1.86
CA GLY A 645 32.34 2.96 -2.39
C GLY A 645 31.20 2.05 -2.84
N ASP A 646 31.56 1.05 -3.64
CA ASP A 646 30.58 0.18 -4.31
C ASP A 646 30.01 -0.91 -3.39
N ARG A 647 30.68 -1.23 -2.29
CA ARG A 647 30.18 -2.17 -1.27
C ARG A 647 29.90 -1.42 0.02
N TYR A 648 28.78 -1.75 0.65
CA TYR A 648 28.41 -1.15 1.93
C TYR A 648 29.30 -1.72 3.04
N VAL A 649 29.75 -0.85 3.95
CA VAL A 649 30.52 -1.25 5.13
C VAL A 649 29.52 -1.47 6.27
N TRP A 650 29.25 -2.74 6.59
CA TRP A 650 28.34 -3.10 7.67
C TRP A 650 28.92 -2.74 9.04
N ASP A 651 28.10 -2.13 9.90
CA ASP A 651 28.44 -1.83 11.28
C ASP A 651 27.73 -2.81 12.23
N ASP A 652 28.50 -3.61 12.97
CA ASP A 652 27.96 -4.60 13.91
C ASP A 652 27.18 -3.96 15.07
N ALA A 653 27.52 -2.71 15.43
CA ALA A 653 26.82 -1.93 16.44
C ALA A 653 25.52 -1.30 15.93
N SER A 654 25.30 -1.31 14.60
CA SER A 654 24.07 -0.79 14.02
C SER A 654 22.84 -1.52 14.56
N THR A 655 21.83 -0.72 14.91
CA THR A 655 20.50 -1.23 15.24
C THR A 655 19.47 -0.95 14.13
N TYR A 656 19.87 -0.34 13.00
CA TYR A 656 18.98 -0.01 11.88
C TYR A 656 19.30 -0.74 10.57
N VAL A 657 20.58 -1.01 10.28
CA VAL A 657 21.05 -1.59 9.02
C VAL A 657 22.01 -2.76 9.33
N LYS A 658 21.60 -4.00 9.06
CA LYS A 658 22.41 -5.20 9.28
C LYS A 658 22.47 -6.09 8.04
N HIS A 659 23.61 -6.73 7.81
CA HIS A 659 23.80 -7.70 6.74
C HIS A 659 22.82 -8.88 6.94
N PRO A 660 21.88 -9.12 6.03
CA PRO A 660 20.90 -10.19 6.17
C PRO A 660 21.49 -11.56 5.79
N PRO A 661 20.98 -12.66 6.39
CA PRO A 661 21.54 -14.00 6.18
C PRO A 661 21.05 -14.70 4.89
N TYR A 662 20.32 -14.01 4.00
CA TYR A 662 19.57 -14.62 2.88
C TYR A 662 20.42 -15.40 1.87
N PHE A 663 21.70 -15.04 1.77
CA PHE A 663 22.64 -15.58 0.78
C PHE A 663 23.75 -16.43 1.43
N GLU A 664 23.70 -16.65 2.75
CA GLU A 664 24.70 -17.46 3.46
C GLU A 664 24.71 -18.91 2.94
N GLY A 665 25.90 -19.42 2.63
CA GLY A 665 26.08 -20.78 2.11
C GLY A 665 25.55 -20.99 0.67
N MET A 666 25.16 -19.92 -0.03
CA MET A 666 24.66 -20.02 -1.40
C MET A 666 25.75 -20.50 -2.37
N THR A 667 25.37 -21.42 -3.27
CA THR A 667 26.25 -21.90 -4.35
C THR A 667 25.64 -21.63 -5.73
N MET A 668 26.44 -21.78 -6.79
CA MET A 668 25.99 -21.68 -8.18
C MET A 668 24.97 -22.75 -8.58
N THR A 669 24.96 -23.90 -7.90
CA THR A 669 23.98 -24.96 -8.13
C THR A 669 22.72 -24.69 -7.29
N PRO A 670 21.53 -24.59 -7.89
CA PRO A 670 20.28 -24.43 -7.14
C PRO A 670 20.03 -25.64 -6.23
N PRO A 671 19.41 -25.44 -5.05
CA PRO A 671 19.08 -26.54 -4.15
C PRO A 671 17.97 -27.45 -4.71
N GLY A 672 17.16 -26.98 -5.66
CA GLY A 672 15.98 -27.71 -6.14
C GLY A 672 14.84 -27.70 -5.12
N VAL A 673 13.74 -28.38 -5.47
CA VAL A 673 12.57 -28.52 -4.60
C VAL A 673 12.87 -29.48 -3.46
N GLN A 674 12.86 -28.94 -2.23
CA GLN A 674 13.15 -29.69 -1.01
C GLN A 674 11.89 -30.30 -0.39
N PRO A 675 11.95 -31.52 0.16
CA PRO A 675 10.81 -32.14 0.84
C PRO A 675 10.46 -31.41 2.14
N ILE A 676 9.18 -31.44 2.52
CA ILE A 676 8.68 -30.94 3.81
C ILE A 676 8.05 -32.11 4.56
N ALA A 677 8.79 -32.68 5.51
CA ALA A 677 8.38 -33.84 6.28
C ALA A 677 8.35 -33.54 7.78
N LYS A 678 7.35 -34.09 8.48
CA LYS A 678 7.15 -33.97 9.94
C LYS A 678 7.22 -32.51 10.45
N ALA A 679 6.71 -31.57 9.66
CA ALA A 679 6.65 -30.17 10.02
C ALA A 679 5.68 -29.91 11.18
N ARG A 680 5.94 -28.86 11.98
CA ARG A 680 5.07 -28.40 13.07
C ARG A 680 4.37 -27.10 12.69
N VAL A 681 3.13 -26.94 13.15
CA VAL A 681 2.39 -25.68 12.95
C VAL A 681 2.90 -24.65 13.94
N LEU A 682 3.46 -23.55 13.42
CA LEU A 682 3.94 -22.43 14.25
C LEU A 682 2.78 -21.52 14.67
N GLY A 683 1.77 -21.36 13.82
CA GLY A 683 0.58 -20.54 14.06
C GLY A 683 -0.61 -21.02 13.26
N MET A 684 -1.80 -20.92 13.86
CA MET A 684 -3.08 -21.27 13.24
C MET A 684 -4.02 -20.08 13.37
N PHE A 685 -4.47 -19.54 12.24
CA PHE A 685 -5.17 -18.26 12.20
C PHE A 685 -6.52 -18.33 11.51
N ALA A 686 -7.39 -17.39 11.88
CA ALA A 686 -8.69 -17.18 11.25
C ALA A 686 -8.57 -16.44 9.90
N ASP A 687 -9.71 -15.92 9.43
CA ASP A 687 -9.80 -15.15 8.18
C ASP A 687 -9.18 -13.75 8.30
N SER A 688 -8.83 -13.18 7.15
CA SER A 688 -8.39 -11.79 6.94
C SER A 688 -7.20 -11.36 7.80
N ILE A 689 -6.22 -12.25 8.00
CA ILE A 689 -4.95 -11.90 8.62
C ILE A 689 -4.17 -10.97 7.70
N THR A 690 -4.17 -9.69 8.06
CA THR A 690 -3.46 -8.65 7.32
C THR A 690 -1.93 -8.76 7.39
N THR A 691 -1.20 -8.17 6.45
CA THR A 691 0.27 -8.04 6.54
C THR A 691 0.73 -7.18 7.72
N ASP A 692 -0.13 -6.33 8.31
CA ASP A 692 0.15 -5.66 9.59
C ASP A 692 0.12 -6.63 10.79
N HIS A 693 -0.64 -7.72 10.73
CA HIS A 693 -0.59 -8.78 11.75
C HIS A 693 0.69 -9.62 11.62
N ILE A 694 1.07 -9.96 10.38
CA ILE A 694 2.25 -10.77 10.07
C ILE A 694 3.55 -9.97 10.31
N SER A 695 3.61 -8.73 9.85
CA SER A 695 4.77 -7.83 9.98
C SER A 695 4.28 -6.42 10.32
N PRO A 696 4.07 -6.11 11.62
CA PRO A 696 3.68 -4.77 12.06
C PRO A 696 4.70 -3.72 11.60
N ALA A 697 4.25 -2.49 11.38
CA ALA A 697 5.12 -1.34 11.05
C ALA A 697 5.11 -0.23 12.10
N GLY A 698 4.16 -0.26 13.04
CA GLY A 698 4.01 0.75 14.08
C GLY A 698 5.00 0.59 15.24
N SER A 699 4.63 1.15 16.39
CA SER A 699 5.47 1.17 17.60
C SER A 699 5.86 -0.23 18.08
N ILE A 700 7.07 -0.34 18.62
CA ILE A 700 7.60 -1.58 19.21
C ILE A 700 7.23 -1.63 20.68
N ALA A 701 6.46 -2.66 21.08
CA ALA A 701 6.09 -2.83 22.49
C ALA A 701 7.30 -3.27 23.33
N GLU A 702 7.49 -2.66 24.50
CA GLU A 702 8.63 -2.93 25.37
C GLU A 702 8.74 -4.38 25.83
N LYS A 703 7.60 -5.04 26.04
CA LYS A 703 7.53 -6.46 26.43
C LYS A 703 7.59 -7.43 25.24
N SER A 704 7.64 -6.93 24.01
CA SER A 704 7.76 -7.80 22.82
C SER A 704 9.20 -8.33 22.69
N PRO A 705 9.42 -9.44 21.97
CA PRO A 705 10.76 -9.96 21.74
C PRO A 705 11.73 -8.92 21.16
N ALA A 706 11.27 -8.08 20.22
CA ALA A 706 12.08 -7.03 19.62
C ALA A 706 12.41 -5.91 20.62
N GLY A 707 11.44 -5.51 21.46
CA GLY A 707 11.65 -4.49 22.48
C GLY A 707 12.65 -4.94 23.55
N GLN A 708 12.56 -6.18 24.01
CA GLN A 708 13.51 -6.77 24.95
C GLN A 708 14.92 -6.87 24.37
N TRP A 709 15.03 -7.25 23.10
CA TRP A 709 16.32 -7.31 22.41
C TRP A 709 16.96 -5.92 22.25
N LEU A 710 16.20 -4.91 21.82
CA LEU A 710 16.69 -3.53 21.73
C LEU A 710 17.14 -2.99 23.11
N ALA A 711 16.36 -3.27 24.17
CA ALA A 711 16.72 -2.90 25.53
C ALA A 711 18.02 -3.59 25.99
N SER A 712 18.25 -4.86 25.60
CA SER A 712 19.49 -5.58 25.93
C SER A 712 20.73 -4.98 25.25
N LEU A 713 20.55 -4.24 24.14
CA LEU A 713 21.60 -3.48 23.46
C LEU A 713 21.78 -2.06 24.01
N GLY A 714 21.04 -1.68 25.06
CA GLY A 714 21.10 -0.35 25.67
C GLY A 714 20.27 0.72 24.93
N VAL A 715 19.42 0.35 23.98
CA VAL A 715 18.51 1.29 23.31
C VAL A 715 17.39 1.67 24.27
N ALA A 716 17.21 2.97 24.53
CA ALA A 716 16.12 3.43 25.39
C ALA A 716 14.76 3.29 24.70
N LYS A 717 13.68 3.10 25.46
CA LYS A 717 12.31 2.92 24.94
C LYS A 717 11.88 4.02 23.96
N LYS A 718 12.20 5.28 24.25
CA LYS A 718 11.90 6.43 23.38
C LYS A 718 12.59 6.34 22.00
N ASP A 719 13.69 5.59 21.93
CA ASP A 719 14.55 5.43 20.75
C ASP A 719 14.30 4.09 20.04
N PHE A 720 13.33 3.28 20.49
CA PHE A 720 12.92 2.07 19.76
C PHE A 720 12.46 2.37 18.34
N ASN A 721 11.90 3.57 18.13
CA ASN A 721 11.27 3.97 16.87
C ASN A 721 10.12 3.00 16.51
N SER A 722 9.85 2.80 15.22
CA SER A 722 8.83 1.88 14.74
C SER A 722 9.43 0.64 14.08
N TYR A 723 8.68 -0.46 13.98
CA TYR A 723 9.09 -1.61 13.18
C TYR A 723 9.37 -1.22 11.72
N GLY A 724 8.60 -0.27 11.16
CA GLY A 724 8.82 0.23 9.80
C GLY A 724 10.19 0.87 9.61
N ALA A 725 10.66 1.65 10.59
CA ALA A 725 11.98 2.26 10.57
C ALA A 725 13.12 1.22 10.74
N ARG A 726 12.84 0.07 11.38
CA ARG A 726 13.83 -0.97 11.67
C ARG A 726 13.99 -2.03 10.57
N ARG A 727 13.40 -1.81 9.39
CA ARG A 727 13.37 -2.80 8.29
C ARG A 727 14.71 -3.09 7.62
N GLY A 728 15.73 -2.27 7.83
CA GLY A 728 17.09 -2.61 7.42
C GLY A 728 17.78 -3.62 8.36
N ASN A 729 17.13 -3.99 9.48
CA ASN A 729 17.71 -4.86 10.49
C ASN A 729 16.87 -6.13 10.66
N HIS A 730 17.37 -7.24 10.14
CA HIS A 730 16.67 -8.52 10.18
C HIS A 730 16.45 -9.05 11.61
N GLU A 731 17.31 -8.75 12.57
CA GLU A 731 17.14 -9.19 13.97
C GLU A 731 15.88 -8.61 14.63
N VAL A 732 15.61 -7.32 14.38
CA VAL A 732 14.39 -6.67 14.87
C VAL A 732 13.16 -7.23 14.16
N MET A 733 13.25 -7.37 12.84
CA MET A 733 12.10 -7.75 12.02
C MET A 733 11.71 -9.22 12.19
N MET A 734 12.66 -10.14 12.39
CA MET A 734 12.38 -11.53 12.78
C MET A 734 11.59 -11.59 14.09
N ARG A 735 12.06 -10.86 15.11
CA ARG A 735 11.40 -10.76 16.42
C ARG A 735 10.06 -10.04 16.36
N GLY A 736 9.87 -9.18 15.36
CA GLY A 736 8.62 -8.48 15.08
C GLY A 736 7.61 -9.28 14.26
N THR A 737 8.02 -10.41 13.67
CA THR A 737 7.13 -11.23 12.83
C THR A 737 6.10 -11.95 13.71
N PHE A 738 4.83 -11.81 13.35
CA PHE A 738 3.65 -12.17 14.15
C PHE A 738 3.58 -11.48 15.52
N ALA A 739 4.21 -10.30 15.67
CA ALA A 739 4.26 -9.57 16.94
C ALA A 739 3.24 -8.43 17.07
N ASN A 740 2.22 -8.41 16.22
CA ASN A 740 1.13 -7.43 16.34
C ASN A 740 0.34 -7.68 17.64
N ILE A 741 0.12 -6.62 18.41
CA ILE A 741 -0.59 -6.67 19.71
C ILE A 741 -2.04 -7.16 19.63
N ARG A 742 -2.63 -7.16 18.43
CA ARG A 742 -4.01 -7.61 18.14
C ARG A 742 -4.07 -8.96 17.42
N LEU A 743 -2.93 -9.57 17.10
CA LEU A 743 -2.93 -10.89 16.47
C LEU A 743 -3.59 -11.92 17.38
N LYS A 744 -4.49 -12.72 16.81
CA LYS A 744 -5.20 -13.79 17.49
C LYS A 744 -4.78 -15.11 16.87
N ASN A 745 -4.28 -16.01 17.70
CA ASN A 745 -3.84 -17.34 17.31
C ASN A 745 -4.78 -18.38 17.91
N GLU A 746 -5.33 -19.26 17.07
CA GLU A 746 -6.23 -20.34 17.48
C GLU A 746 -5.53 -21.35 18.41
N LEU A 747 -4.18 -21.40 18.40
CA LEU A 747 -3.37 -22.22 19.33
C LEU A 747 -3.33 -21.65 20.77
N THR A 748 -3.66 -20.38 20.95
CA THR A 748 -3.69 -19.69 22.26
C THR A 748 -5.02 -18.93 22.42
N PRO A 749 -6.16 -19.64 22.52
CA PRO A 749 -7.46 -19.01 22.57
C PRO A 749 -7.58 -18.05 23.77
N GLY A 750 -8.16 -16.87 23.53
CA GLY A 750 -8.32 -15.81 24.55
C GLY A 750 -7.11 -14.89 24.74
N MET A 751 -5.99 -15.15 24.07
CA MET A 751 -4.81 -14.29 24.06
C MET A 751 -4.77 -13.44 22.78
N GLU A 752 -4.26 -12.20 22.91
CA GLU A 752 -3.90 -11.33 21.78
C GLU A 752 -2.40 -11.01 21.88
N GLY A 753 -1.73 -10.90 20.74
CA GLY A 753 -0.31 -10.53 20.66
C GLY A 753 0.56 -11.58 19.96
N TRP A 754 1.83 -11.60 20.35
CA TRP A 754 2.89 -12.43 19.78
C TRP A 754 2.88 -13.89 20.25
N TRP A 755 1.74 -14.42 20.70
CA TRP A 755 1.68 -15.68 21.44
C TRP A 755 1.39 -16.89 20.55
N THR A 756 2.09 -17.98 20.81
CA THR A 756 1.83 -19.31 20.26
C THR A 756 2.02 -20.40 21.31
N ARG A 757 1.65 -21.63 20.96
CA ARG A 757 1.75 -22.81 21.83
C ARG A 757 2.27 -23.99 21.03
N THR A 758 3.26 -24.69 21.57
CA THR A 758 4.00 -25.76 20.86
C THR A 758 3.36 -27.15 20.98
N ALA A 759 2.54 -27.37 22.00
CA ALA A 759 1.78 -28.61 22.21
C ALA A 759 0.49 -28.33 23.00
N GLU A 760 -0.48 -29.22 22.92
CA GLU A 760 -1.71 -29.12 23.71
C GLU A 760 -1.38 -29.02 25.21
N GLY A 761 -1.93 -28.01 25.88
CA GLY A 761 -1.67 -27.74 27.31
C GLY A 761 -0.31 -27.14 27.66
N ALA A 762 0.60 -26.94 26.71
CA ALA A 762 1.89 -26.29 26.98
C ALA A 762 1.71 -24.79 27.32
N GLU A 763 2.63 -24.26 28.12
CA GLU A 763 2.66 -22.82 28.42
C GLU A 763 2.87 -22.01 27.13
N PRO A 764 2.10 -20.92 26.90
CA PRO A 764 2.30 -20.04 25.77
C PRO A 764 3.70 -19.40 25.76
N THR A 765 4.29 -19.28 24.57
CA THR A 765 5.58 -18.61 24.33
C THR A 765 5.44 -17.66 23.14
N SER A 766 6.44 -16.83 22.86
CA SER A 766 6.41 -15.99 21.67
C SER A 766 6.65 -16.80 20.38
N PHE A 767 6.12 -16.32 19.25
CA PHE A 767 6.41 -16.91 17.94
C PHE A 767 7.91 -17.01 17.65
N TYR A 768 8.67 -15.98 18.03
CA TYR A 768 10.12 -15.95 17.85
C TYR A 768 10.81 -17.04 18.67
N GLU A 769 10.54 -17.13 19.97
CA GLU A 769 11.16 -18.15 20.84
C GLU A 769 10.81 -19.58 20.40
N ALA A 770 9.53 -19.83 20.08
CA ALA A 770 9.10 -21.13 19.56
C ALA A 770 9.84 -21.49 18.26
N SER A 771 9.94 -20.53 17.34
CA SER A 771 10.64 -20.71 16.06
C SER A 771 12.12 -21.08 16.29
N ILE A 772 12.84 -20.33 17.12
CA ILE A 772 14.25 -20.60 17.41
C ILE A 772 14.44 -22.02 17.99
N ALA A 773 13.58 -22.42 18.94
CA ALA A 773 13.64 -23.76 19.53
C ALA A 773 13.42 -24.87 18.47
N TYR A 774 12.46 -24.68 17.55
CA TYR A 774 12.21 -25.65 16.48
C TYR A 774 13.34 -25.71 15.44
N GLN A 775 13.93 -24.55 15.10
CA GLN A 775 15.07 -24.49 14.19
C GLN A 775 16.29 -25.21 14.76
N GLN A 776 16.58 -25.03 16.06
CA GLN A 776 17.64 -25.77 16.77
C GLN A 776 17.40 -27.29 16.76
N ALA A 777 16.13 -27.71 16.79
CA ALA A 777 15.74 -29.11 16.69
C ALA A 777 15.65 -29.63 15.24
N GLY A 778 15.98 -28.83 14.23
CA GLY A 778 15.89 -29.21 12.81
C GLY A 778 14.46 -29.52 12.34
N THR A 779 13.45 -28.93 13.00
CA THR A 779 12.03 -29.19 12.70
C THR A 779 11.48 -28.15 11.73
N PRO A 780 11.01 -28.53 10.53
CA PRO A 780 10.38 -27.59 9.61
C PRO A 780 9.09 -27.01 10.20
N LEU A 781 8.77 -25.76 9.85
CA LEU A 781 7.57 -25.08 10.32
C LEU A 781 6.58 -24.78 9.21
N VAL A 782 5.30 -24.74 9.56
CA VAL A 782 4.20 -24.34 8.68
C VAL A 782 3.24 -23.38 9.38
N ILE A 783 2.53 -22.57 8.61
CA ILE A 783 1.41 -21.75 9.09
C ILE A 783 0.11 -22.30 8.51
N ILE A 784 -0.97 -22.29 9.29
CA ILE A 784 -2.33 -22.56 8.83
C ILE A 784 -3.17 -21.29 8.96
N ALA A 785 -3.94 -20.93 7.95
CA ALA A 785 -4.78 -19.73 7.97
C ALA A 785 -6.15 -19.94 7.30
N GLY A 786 -7.08 -19.03 7.58
CA GLY A 786 -8.37 -18.94 6.90
C GLY A 786 -8.28 -18.24 5.55
N LYS A 787 -9.33 -17.50 5.20
CA LYS A 787 -9.45 -16.75 3.93
C LYS A 787 -8.64 -15.45 3.95
N GLU A 788 -8.28 -14.95 2.77
CA GLU A 788 -7.66 -13.63 2.58
C GLU A 788 -6.35 -13.45 3.38
N TYR A 789 -5.55 -14.50 3.51
CA TYR A 789 -4.30 -14.45 4.23
C TYR A 789 -3.31 -13.50 3.53
N GLY A 790 -2.80 -12.52 4.29
CA GLY A 790 -1.88 -11.51 3.80
C GLY A 790 -2.53 -10.29 3.15
N THR A 791 -3.77 -9.94 3.51
CA THR A 791 -4.43 -8.73 2.98
C THR A 791 -3.75 -7.43 3.45
N GLY A 792 -3.79 -6.37 2.63
CA GLY A 792 -3.28 -5.05 3.01
C GLY A 792 -1.98 -4.63 2.32
N SER A 793 -0.97 -4.18 3.10
CA SER A 793 0.24 -3.53 2.55
C SER A 793 1.13 -4.52 1.81
N SER A 794 1.87 -4.02 0.80
CA SER A 794 2.78 -4.78 -0.06
C SER A 794 4.08 -5.27 0.59
N ARG A 795 4.17 -5.28 1.92
CA ARG A 795 5.43 -5.44 2.67
C ARG A 795 6.00 -6.84 2.48
N ASP A 796 7.19 -6.91 1.92
CA ASP A 796 7.96 -8.14 1.75
C ASP A 796 8.44 -8.75 3.07
N TRP A 797 8.62 -7.95 4.12
CA TRP A 797 8.93 -8.42 5.48
C TRP A 797 7.90 -9.42 6.04
N ALA A 798 6.65 -9.39 5.56
CA ALA A 798 5.68 -10.43 5.90
C ALA A 798 6.10 -11.81 5.36
N ALA A 799 6.87 -11.89 4.28
CA ALA A 799 7.43 -13.13 3.74
C ALA A 799 8.87 -13.36 4.23
N LYS A 800 9.75 -12.34 4.23
CA LYS A 800 11.13 -12.44 4.76
C LYS A 800 11.12 -12.90 6.22
N GLY A 801 10.28 -12.29 7.05
CA GLY A 801 10.10 -12.67 8.44
C GLY A 801 9.59 -14.11 8.58
N THR A 802 8.57 -14.48 7.80
CA THR A 802 8.03 -15.86 7.79
C THR A 802 9.12 -16.88 7.44
N MET A 803 9.91 -16.63 6.40
CA MET A 803 11.03 -17.47 6.00
C MET A 803 12.10 -17.56 7.10
N LEU A 804 12.52 -16.43 7.66
CA LEU A 804 13.54 -16.37 8.71
C LEU A 804 13.09 -17.00 10.05
N LEU A 805 11.78 -17.07 10.30
CA LEU A 805 11.22 -17.89 11.38
C LEU A 805 11.22 -19.40 11.04
N GLY A 806 11.85 -19.84 9.94
CA GLY A 806 11.97 -21.24 9.57
C GLY A 806 10.71 -21.85 8.96
N VAL A 807 9.71 -21.03 8.59
CA VAL A 807 8.48 -21.50 7.96
C VAL A 807 8.76 -21.88 6.51
N ARG A 808 8.40 -23.11 6.14
CA ARG A 808 8.62 -23.70 4.81
C ARG A 808 7.38 -23.70 3.93
N ALA A 809 6.18 -23.67 4.52
CA ALA A 809 4.92 -23.57 3.79
C ALA A 809 3.85 -22.84 4.59
N VAL A 810 2.90 -22.22 3.88
CA VAL A 810 1.67 -21.66 4.44
C VAL A 810 0.49 -22.37 3.80
N ILE A 811 -0.43 -22.93 4.59
CA ILE A 811 -1.67 -23.55 4.12
C ILE A 811 -2.84 -22.64 4.48
N ALA A 812 -3.50 -22.05 3.49
CA ALA A 812 -4.60 -21.10 3.71
C ALA A 812 -5.85 -21.49 2.89
N GLU A 813 -7.02 -20.96 3.25
CA GLU A 813 -8.22 -21.11 2.43
C GLU A 813 -8.18 -20.21 1.19
N SER A 814 -7.52 -19.05 1.29
CA SER A 814 -7.14 -18.21 0.16
C SER A 814 -6.06 -17.20 0.53
N PHE A 815 -5.34 -16.70 -0.48
CA PHE A 815 -4.29 -15.68 -0.31
C PHE A 815 -4.64 -14.38 -1.04
N GLU A 816 -4.12 -13.28 -0.53
CA GLU A 816 -4.04 -12.03 -1.25
C GLU A 816 -2.82 -11.98 -2.19
N ARG A 817 -2.99 -11.35 -3.37
CA ARG A 817 -2.09 -11.50 -4.53
C ARG A 817 -0.62 -11.19 -4.20
N ILE A 818 -0.36 -10.02 -3.60
CA ILE A 818 1.02 -9.57 -3.34
C ILE A 818 1.68 -10.49 -2.31
N HIS A 819 0.96 -10.86 -1.25
CA HIS A 819 1.54 -11.69 -0.19
C HIS A 819 1.90 -13.09 -0.70
N ARG A 820 1.02 -13.72 -1.50
CA ARG A 820 1.32 -15.00 -2.16
C ARG A 820 2.61 -14.92 -2.98
N SER A 821 2.75 -13.87 -3.79
CA SER A 821 3.93 -13.65 -4.64
C SER A 821 5.21 -13.47 -3.79
N ASN A 822 5.11 -12.70 -2.69
CA ASN A 822 6.23 -12.51 -1.75
C ASN A 822 6.65 -13.82 -1.06
N LEU A 823 5.71 -14.70 -0.71
CA LEU A 823 6.02 -16.02 -0.14
C LEU A 823 6.84 -16.86 -1.12
N VAL A 824 6.39 -16.97 -2.37
CA VAL A 824 7.13 -17.67 -3.44
C VAL A 824 8.50 -17.05 -3.66
N GLY A 825 8.58 -15.71 -3.71
CA GLY A 825 9.82 -14.95 -3.88
C GLY A 825 10.85 -15.20 -2.78
N MET A 826 10.41 -15.59 -1.57
CA MET A 826 11.29 -15.98 -0.45
C MET A 826 11.46 -17.50 -0.30
N GLY A 827 10.96 -18.30 -1.23
CA GLY A 827 11.07 -19.77 -1.15
C GLY A 827 10.14 -20.43 -0.13
N VAL A 828 9.10 -19.72 0.34
CA VAL A 828 8.04 -20.29 1.19
C VAL A 828 6.90 -20.75 0.31
N LEU A 829 6.47 -22.01 0.43
CA LEU A 829 5.44 -22.60 -0.43
C LEU A 829 4.03 -22.17 -0.01
N PRO A 830 3.27 -21.39 -0.81
CA PRO A 830 1.87 -21.12 -0.55
C PRO A 830 1.01 -22.29 -1.04
N LEU A 831 0.15 -22.80 -0.16
CA LEU A 831 -0.75 -23.92 -0.39
C LEU A 831 -2.17 -23.51 -0.06
N GLU A 832 -3.10 -23.80 -0.97
CA GLU A 832 -4.53 -23.53 -0.79
C GLU A 832 -5.26 -24.84 -0.48
N PHE A 833 -6.18 -24.85 0.50
CA PHE A 833 -7.04 -26.00 0.72
C PHE A 833 -7.85 -26.35 -0.55
N ALA A 834 -8.20 -27.63 -0.73
CA ALA A 834 -9.10 -28.02 -1.80
C ALA A 834 -10.45 -27.28 -1.68
N ALA A 835 -11.12 -27.07 -2.82
CA ALA A 835 -12.37 -26.30 -2.84
C ALA A 835 -13.42 -26.90 -1.88
N GLY A 836 -13.88 -26.09 -0.93
CA GLY A 836 -14.86 -26.49 0.10
C GLY A 836 -14.25 -27.11 1.37
N GLU A 837 -12.96 -27.42 1.38
CA GLU A 837 -12.24 -27.84 2.58
C GLU A 837 -11.71 -26.63 3.34
N THR A 838 -11.74 -26.71 4.67
CA THR A 838 -11.19 -25.71 5.58
C THR A 838 -10.44 -26.40 6.71
N ARG A 839 -9.64 -25.64 7.44
CA ARG A 839 -8.98 -26.14 8.66
C ARG A 839 -9.99 -26.70 9.68
N GLN A 840 -11.18 -26.12 9.74
CA GLN A 840 -12.26 -26.52 10.64
C GLN A 840 -12.99 -27.78 10.14
N SER A 841 -13.31 -27.87 8.85
CA SER A 841 -14.00 -29.05 8.28
C SER A 841 -13.12 -30.30 8.34
N LEU A 842 -11.80 -30.14 8.26
CA LEU A 842 -10.81 -31.21 8.39
C LEU A 842 -10.50 -31.57 9.85
N GLY A 843 -11.03 -30.80 10.83
CA GLY A 843 -10.80 -31.03 12.25
C GLY A 843 -9.34 -30.85 12.69
N LEU A 844 -8.57 -30.03 11.97
CA LEU A 844 -7.18 -29.73 12.31
C LEU A 844 -7.14 -29.00 13.66
N THR A 845 -6.29 -29.49 14.56
CA THR A 845 -6.05 -28.88 15.87
C THR A 845 -4.84 -27.94 15.86
N GLY A 846 -3.96 -28.09 14.87
CA GLY A 846 -2.70 -27.38 14.77
C GLY A 846 -1.56 -28.05 15.54
N PHE A 847 -1.82 -29.11 16.30
CA PHE A 847 -0.77 -29.86 17.03
C PHE A 847 -0.30 -31.10 16.29
N GLU A 848 -0.84 -31.38 15.11
CA GLU A 848 -0.40 -32.44 14.23
C GLU A 848 1.02 -32.19 13.70
N THR A 849 1.73 -33.26 13.34
CA THR A 849 2.88 -33.15 12.43
C THR A 849 2.39 -33.29 11.00
N LEU A 850 2.82 -32.39 10.11
CA LEU A 850 2.41 -32.37 8.71
C LEU A 850 3.55 -32.81 7.78
N THR A 851 3.24 -33.65 6.80
CA THR A 851 4.14 -34.00 5.70
C THR A 851 3.47 -33.66 4.38
N ILE A 852 4.15 -32.89 3.53
CA ILE A 852 3.65 -32.48 2.21
C ILE A 852 4.30 -33.39 1.16
N GLU A 853 3.48 -34.24 0.55
CA GLU A 853 3.87 -35.23 -0.44
C GLU A 853 3.65 -34.69 -1.86
N GLY A 854 4.45 -35.17 -2.83
CA GLY A 854 4.37 -34.74 -4.24
C GLY A 854 5.26 -33.56 -4.60
N LEU A 855 6.10 -33.08 -3.69
CA LEU A 855 7.12 -32.06 -3.96
C LEU A 855 8.27 -32.66 -4.77
N SER A 856 8.49 -32.15 -5.98
CA SER A 856 9.64 -32.52 -6.82
C SER A 856 9.99 -31.39 -7.79
N ASP A 857 11.21 -31.44 -8.35
CA ASP A 857 11.61 -30.50 -9.40
C ASP A 857 10.75 -30.60 -10.67
N THR A 858 10.04 -31.70 -10.87
CA THR A 858 9.18 -31.93 -12.04
C THR A 858 7.72 -31.54 -11.80
N MET A 859 7.38 -30.96 -10.65
CA MET A 859 6.02 -30.53 -10.37
C MET A 859 5.58 -29.45 -11.38
N ALA A 860 4.31 -29.45 -11.74
CA ALA A 860 3.74 -28.39 -12.56
C ALA A 860 3.32 -27.18 -11.68
N PRO A 861 3.26 -25.96 -12.23
CA PRO A 861 2.55 -24.86 -11.59
C PRO A 861 1.15 -25.30 -11.18
N ARG A 862 0.69 -24.83 -10.03
CA ARG A 862 -0.62 -25.13 -9.45
C ARG A 862 -0.90 -26.63 -9.19
N ALA A 863 0.14 -27.45 -9.05
CA ALA A 863 -0.01 -28.87 -8.77
C ALA A 863 -0.85 -29.14 -7.52
N THR A 864 -1.68 -30.17 -7.59
CA THR A 864 -2.36 -30.73 -6.42
C THR A 864 -1.39 -31.62 -5.65
N LEU A 865 -1.26 -31.39 -4.35
CA LEU A 865 -0.36 -32.08 -3.43
C LEU A 865 -1.17 -32.71 -2.29
N THR A 866 -0.62 -33.77 -1.70
CA THR A 866 -1.24 -34.44 -0.54
C THR A 866 -0.56 -34.00 0.74
N VAL A 867 -1.34 -33.62 1.75
CA VAL A 867 -0.84 -33.38 3.11
C VAL A 867 -1.23 -34.54 4.00
N LYS A 868 -0.25 -35.18 4.61
CA LYS A 868 -0.44 -36.19 5.65
C LYS A 868 -0.31 -35.55 7.03
N ALA A 869 -1.40 -35.56 7.80
CA ALA A 869 -1.45 -35.07 9.16
C ALA A 869 -1.43 -36.24 10.15
N VAL A 870 -0.55 -36.17 11.15
CA VAL A 870 -0.44 -37.17 12.23
C VAL A 870 -0.60 -36.45 13.56
N GLY A 871 -1.66 -36.77 14.31
CA GLY A 871 -1.96 -36.17 15.61
C GLY A 871 -2.50 -37.18 16.61
N ALA A 872 -2.96 -36.69 17.76
CA ALA A 872 -3.50 -37.54 18.83
C ALA A 872 -4.74 -38.35 18.42
N LYS A 873 -5.51 -37.84 17.44
CA LYS A 873 -6.71 -38.50 16.89
C LYS A 873 -6.41 -39.52 15.78
N GLY A 874 -5.14 -39.76 15.47
CA GLY A 874 -4.70 -40.67 14.41
C GLY A 874 -4.07 -39.97 13.22
N THR A 875 -3.95 -40.70 12.11
CA THR A 875 -3.39 -40.21 10.84
C THR A 875 -4.50 -40.02 9.82
N PHE A 876 -4.50 -38.89 9.11
CA PHE A 876 -5.39 -38.63 7.98
C PHE A 876 -4.68 -37.80 6.90
N THR A 877 -5.28 -37.75 5.72
CA THR A 877 -4.73 -37.04 4.55
C THR A 877 -5.77 -36.13 3.94
N PHE A 878 -5.33 -35.00 3.40
CA PHE A 878 -6.17 -34.08 2.64
C PHE A 878 -5.39 -33.49 1.46
N GLN A 879 -6.11 -32.90 0.51
CA GLN A 879 -5.52 -32.34 -0.71
C GLN A 879 -5.34 -30.82 -0.58
N VAL A 880 -4.25 -30.32 -1.13
CA VAL A 880 -3.99 -28.88 -1.24
C VAL A 880 -3.50 -28.56 -2.64
N ARG A 881 -3.77 -27.34 -3.10
CA ARG A 881 -3.27 -26.82 -4.37
C ARG A 881 -2.06 -25.94 -4.13
N SER A 882 -0.95 -26.18 -4.83
CA SER A 882 0.15 -25.23 -4.86
C SER A 882 -0.31 -23.90 -5.45
N ARG A 883 0.10 -22.78 -4.85
CA ARG A 883 -0.14 -21.43 -5.37
C ARG A 883 1.13 -20.82 -5.97
N ILE A 884 2.01 -21.66 -6.47
CA ILE A 884 3.00 -21.31 -7.50
C ILE A 884 2.23 -21.27 -8.82
N ASP A 885 1.91 -20.08 -9.29
CA ASP A 885 0.91 -19.85 -10.34
C ASP A 885 1.51 -19.88 -11.75
N THR A 886 2.83 -19.64 -11.89
CA THR A 886 3.53 -19.63 -13.19
C THR A 886 4.76 -20.54 -13.23
N PRO A 887 5.18 -21.00 -14.42
CA PRO A 887 6.47 -21.66 -14.63
C PRO A 887 7.68 -20.89 -14.07
N GLU A 888 7.71 -19.56 -14.22
CA GLU A 888 8.84 -18.77 -13.74
C GLU A 888 8.88 -18.67 -12.21
N GLU A 889 7.71 -18.59 -11.56
CA GLU A 889 7.62 -18.69 -10.10
C GLU A 889 8.15 -20.03 -9.57
N LEU A 890 7.94 -21.12 -10.31
CA LEU A 890 8.50 -22.41 -9.95
C LEU A 890 10.03 -22.42 -10.08
N ASN A 891 10.60 -21.70 -11.05
CA ASN A 891 12.04 -21.49 -11.13
C ASN A 891 12.57 -20.73 -9.92
N TYR A 892 11.86 -19.68 -9.46
CA TYR A 892 12.23 -18.97 -8.23
C TYR A 892 12.24 -19.93 -7.02
N TYR A 893 11.20 -20.74 -6.87
CA TYR A 893 11.10 -21.70 -5.76
C TYR A 893 12.22 -22.75 -5.79
N ARG A 894 12.56 -23.32 -6.96
CA ARG A 894 13.71 -24.24 -7.14
C ARG A 894 15.05 -23.61 -6.76
N HIS A 895 15.17 -22.29 -6.90
CA HIS A 895 16.37 -21.54 -6.56
C HIS A 895 16.43 -21.12 -5.09
N GLY A 896 15.39 -21.40 -4.30
CA GLY A 896 15.26 -20.96 -2.90
C GLY A 896 14.74 -19.53 -2.75
N GLY A 897 14.32 -18.89 -3.84
CA GLY A 897 13.83 -17.51 -3.89
C GLY A 897 14.24 -16.78 -5.16
N ILE A 898 13.56 -15.67 -5.44
CA ILE A 898 13.76 -14.87 -6.66
C ILE A 898 15.12 -14.13 -6.63
N LEU A 899 15.57 -13.62 -5.48
CA LEU A 899 16.88 -12.95 -5.41
C LEU A 899 18.02 -13.94 -5.63
N GLN A 900 17.92 -15.15 -5.08
CA GLN A 900 18.87 -16.23 -5.33
C GLN A 900 18.86 -16.65 -6.81
N TYR A 901 17.68 -16.67 -7.45
CA TYR A 901 17.57 -16.91 -8.89
C TYR A 901 18.32 -15.86 -9.72
N VAL A 902 18.01 -14.58 -9.49
CA VAL A 902 18.63 -13.46 -10.19
C VAL A 902 20.13 -13.40 -9.95
N LEU A 903 20.56 -13.60 -8.70
CA LEU A 903 21.98 -13.57 -8.34
C LEU A 903 22.78 -14.65 -9.08
N ARG A 904 22.25 -15.88 -9.21
CA ARG A 904 22.92 -16.94 -10.01
C ARG A 904 22.99 -16.59 -11.50
N GLN A 905 21.94 -15.99 -12.05
CA GLN A 905 21.94 -15.56 -13.46
C GLN A 905 23.01 -14.48 -13.71
N LEU A 906 23.06 -13.48 -12.84
CA LEU A 906 24.06 -12.42 -12.91
C LEU A 906 25.46 -12.99 -12.69
N ALA A 907 25.70 -13.79 -11.65
CA ALA A 907 27.01 -14.43 -11.44
C ALA A 907 27.46 -15.27 -12.66
N GLY A 908 26.52 -15.93 -13.35
CA GLY A 908 26.76 -16.74 -14.54
C GLY A 908 26.98 -15.97 -15.86
N GLY A 909 26.99 -14.64 -15.86
CA GLY A 909 27.28 -13.86 -17.06
C GLY A 909 26.05 -13.44 -17.89
N ARG A 910 24.83 -13.73 -17.42
CA ARG A 910 23.59 -13.45 -18.16
C ARG A 910 23.06 -12.04 -17.96
#